data_AF-A0A8S3SCX2-F1
#
_entry.id   AF-A0A8S3SCX2-F1
#
_cell.length_a   1.000
_cell.length_b   1.000
_cell.length_c   1.000
_cell.angle_alpha   90.00
_cell.angle_beta   90.00
_cell.angle_gamma   90.00
#
_symmetry.space_group_name_H-M   'P 1'
#
loop_
_entity.id
_entity.type
_entity.pdbx_description
1 polymer ?
#
loop_
_entity_poly.entity_id
_entity_poly.type
_entity_poly.pdbx_seq_one_letter_code
_entity_poly.pdbx_strand_id
1 'polypeptide(L)'
;MIRSYSYSWICLFIVCSFNIYTSKSWSLNEILIAGPKVGLTPTNYTRNPDLFTRHPVEAKILDSVRKGTLKAQEECQHQFKWERWNCPSDTAPFDQDFATREAAFVQSINAAGIMHVVTQQCSSGQETFCTCDNSRNGQPGGYNWKWGGCSDNIKFGDELTYKFLKGLTSGKNENAAMQLQNYGAGRQAVGRNTKMVCKCHGLSGDCSIRTCWQQVATFREIGQFLKQRYKKAKFVNYYDGQLRQGNDARTRELAVFSKKQLAFLQKSPNYCKEDNVMNIKGTKGRQCMRSKNKNAMTTSERKSCRTLCKSCGYKVKKVTVDVSNTCNCKFRWCCKVKCDKCVTRENNYYCIHGETLHVISNGTSIAQEECQNQFEFSTWNCPVVIALLDKNDSKREASFVQALTAAGLMYAVTKYCRSEDQTLCTCDHTKRDRTLTMRKYISIREQSGMVWGRCSDNLKFGMTFTERLLNKLDPGNDANAAMRRHNYKVGLRAVLWSAKVDCVCPGINNSCATMRVCWKQVSTFREIGTFLKELYEHAQYVKYWNKQLWFEYYGGTRELVLRKELAYLQILTDSIYVPPIYKNKAKLKTYQNLVKMLRIVKLTDQQWLYDPFTGQPMASNNTRNANFLTRLQASIF
;
A
#
# COMPACT_ATOMS: atom_id res chain seq x y z
N MET A 1 -95.35 2.87 -17.03
CA MET A 1 -96.49 2.50 -17.91
C MET A 1 -95.92 1.78 -19.11
N ILE A 2 -96.50 0.63 -19.41
CA ILE A 2 -96.12 -0.34 -20.45
C ILE A 2 -96.77 0.05 -21.78
N ARG A 3 -96.08 -0.25 -22.89
CA ARG A 3 -96.55 -0.74 -24.22
C ARG A 3 -95.70 -0.12 -25.34
N SER A 4 -95.31 -0.74 -26.44
CA SER A 4 -95.32 -2.12 -26.98
C SER A 4 -94.74 -2.02 -28.42
N TYR A 5 -93.93 -3.00 -28.87
CA TYR A 5 -93.90 -3.69 -30.19
C TYR A 5 -94.25 -2.90 -31.50
N SER A 6 -93.62 -3.02 -32.68
CA SER A 6 -93.19 -4.21 -33.45
C SER A 6 -92.70 -3.81 -34.88
N TYR A 7 -91.63 -4.47 -35.39
CA TYR A 7 -91.41 -5.08 -36.73
C TYR A 7 -91.16 -4.30 -38.07
N SER A 8 -90.28 -4.95 -38.87
CA SER A 8 -90.12 -5.02 -40.35
C SER A 8 -89.30 -3.96 -41.11
N TRP A 9 -88.10 -4.28 -41.66
CA TRP A 9 -87.65 -5.18 -42.78
C TRP A 9 -87.51 -4.40 -44.12
N ILE A 10 -86.29 -4.46 -44.70
CA ILE A 10 -85.92 -4.51 -46.15
C ILE A 10 -85.64 -3.21 -46.94
N CYS A 11 -84.33 -3.10 -47.27
CA CYS A 11 -83.65 -2.84 -48.55
C CYS A 11 -84.02 -1.65 -49.46
N LEU A 12 -82.96 -0.90 -49.82
CA LEU A 12 -82.71 -0.46 -51.20
C LEU A 12 -81.20 -0.54 -51.51
N PHE A 13 -80.87 -1.51 -52.38
CA PHE A 13 -79.63 -1.65 -53.14
C PHE A 13 -79.85 -1.04 -54.54
N ILE A 14 -78.74 -0.76 -55.27
CA ILE A 14 -78.54 -0.57 -56.74
C ILE A 14 -77.85 0.79 -57.01
N VAL A 15 -76.76 0.95 -57.78
CA VAL A 15 -75.84 0.09 -58.57
C VAL A 15 -74.62 0.97 -58.91
N CYS A 16 -73.40 0.40 -58.94
CA CYS A 16 -72.45 0.51 -60.06
C CYS A 16 -71.12 -0.18 -59.73
N SER A 17 -70.90 -1.29 -60.40
CA SER A 17 -69.65 -2.03 -60.51
C SER A 17 -68.75 -1.35 -61.55
N PHE A 18 -67.46 -1.15 -61.26
CA PHE A 18 -66.35 -1.51 -62.16
C PHE A 18 -64.98 -1.36 -61.44
N ASN A 19 -64.26 -2.48 -61.43
CA ASN A 19 -62.90 -2.81 -60.97
C ASN A 19 -61.84 -1.71 -60.82
N ILE A 20 -61.19 -1.62 -59.65
CA ILE A 20 -59.72 -1.45 -59.50
C ILE A 20 -59.21 -2.21 -58.24
N TYR A 21 -58.04 -2.81 -58.39
CA TYR A 21 -57.22 -3.63 -57.49
C TYR A 21 -56.96 -3.12 -56.05
N THR A 22 -56.77 -4.11 -55.15
CA THR A 22 -55.89 -4.17 -53.95
C THR A 22 -56.18 -3.34 -52.68
N SER A 23 -56.79 -4.05 -51.71
CA SER A 23 -56.37 -4.27 -50.31
C SER A 23 -56.02 -3.11 -49.34
N LYS A 24 -56.85 -3.08 -48.27
CA LYS A 24 -56.59 -2.82 -46.83
C LYS A 24 -56.43 -1.37 -46.36
N SER A 25 -57.52 -0.85 -45.80
CA SER A 25 -57.56 0.30 -44.88
C SER A 25 -56.85 -0.04 -43.56
N TRP A 26 -56.07 0.92 -43.06
CA TRP A 26 -55.33 0.86 -41.80
C TRP A 26 -56.18 1.48 -40.69
N SER A 27 -56.46 0.72 -39.63
CA SER A 27 -56.88 1.28 -38.33
C SER A 27 -55.64 1.59 -37.49
N LEU A 28 -55.49 2.86 -37.10
CA LEU A 28 -54.46 3.37 -36.19
C LEU A 28 -54.56 2.72 -34.80
N ASN A 29 -53.82 1.64 -34.55
CA ASN A 29 -53.55 1.16 -33.19
C ASN A 29 -52.24 0.36 -33.02
N GLU A 30 -51.24 0.59 -33.90
CA GLU A 30 -49.95 -0.13 -33.90
C GLU A 30 -48.73 0.77 -33.64
N ILE A 31 -48.89 1.96 -33.04
CA ILE A 31 -47.79 2.95 -32.87
C ILE A 31 -47.20 3.00 -31.43
N LEU A 32 -47.34 1.94 -30.62
CA LEU A 32 -46.64 1.85 -29.32
C LEU A 32 -45.78 0.59 -29.13
N ILE A 33 -45.42 -0.08 -30.24
CA ILE A 33 -44.48 -1.21 -30.23
C ILE A 33 -43.33 -0.95 -31.21
N ALA A 34 -42.50 0.07 -30.93
CA ALA A 34 -41.18 0.18 -31.51
C ALA A 34 -40.26 1.01 -30.60
N GLY A 35 -39.38 0.33 -29.85
CA GLY A 35 -38.04 0.87 -29.61
C GLY A 35 -37.28 0.95 -30.94
N PRO A 36 -36.16 1.69 -31.03
CA PRO A 36 -35.57 2.07 -32.32
C PRO A 36 -35.25 0.84 -33.16
N LYS A 37 -36.02 0.65 -34.24
CA LYS A 37 -35.79 -0.36 -35.28
C LYS A 37 -34.82 0.23 -36.29
N VAL A 38 -33.57 -0.24 -36.28
CA VAL A 38 -32.75 -0.22 -37.50
C VAL A 38 -33.15 -1.46 -38.29
N GLY A 39 -33.87 -1.24 -39.39
CA GLY A 39 -34.29 -2.31 -40.28
C GLY A 39 -33.13 -2.78 -41.13
N LEU A 40 -32.74 -4.06 -40.98
CA LEU A 40 -32.05 -4.82 -42.03
C LEU A 40 -32.69 -6.21 -42.09
N THR A 41 -33.07 -6.60 -43.30
CA THR A 41 -33.72 -7.86 -43.66
C THR A 41 -32.78 -9.06 -43.49
N PRO A 42 -33.30 -10.27 -43.23
CA PRO A 42 -32.48 -11.44 -42.93
C PRO A 42 -31.97 -12.09 -44.22
N THR A 43 -30.66 -12.07 -44.45
CA THR A 43 -30.01 -13.08 -45.31
C THR A 43 -29.67 -14.29 -44.46
N ASN A 44 -30.13 -15.47 -44.91
CA ASN A 44 -29.84 -16.77 -44.31
C ASN A 44 -28.34 -16.97 -44.13
N TYR A 45 -27.84 -16.88 -42.89
CA TYR A 45 -26.47 -17.25 -42.56
C TYR A 45 -26.45 -18.73 -42.16
N THR A 46 -26.08 -19.57 -43.13
CA THR A 46 -25.67 -20.94 -42.92
C THR A 46 -24.50 -20.99 -41.94
N ARG A 47 -24.45 -22.07 -41.14
CA ARG A 47 -23.34 -22.42 -40.23
C ARG A 47 -22.00 -22.26 -40.96
N ASN A 48 -21.23 -21.23 -40.62
CA ASN A 48 -19.85 -21.09 -41.07
C ASN A 48 -18.92 -20.99 -39.84
N PRO A 49 -17.89 -21.85 -39.67
CA PRO A 49 -17.06 -21.87 -38.46
C PRO A 49 -16.11 -20.67 -38.28
N ASP A 50 -15.93 -19.84 -39.30
CA ASP A 50 -14.91 -18.78 -39.28
C ASP A 50 -15.47 -17.43 -38.82
N LEU A 51 -15.61 -17.29 -37.50
CA LEU A 51 -15.99 -16.02 -36.84
C LEU A 51 -14.82 -15.02 -36.73
N PHE A 52 -13.63 -15.37 -37.23
CA PHE A 52 -12.36 -14.63 -37.00
C PHE A 52 -11.70 -14.05 -38.25
N THR A 53 -12.34 -14.03 -39.42
CA THR A 53 -11.71 -13.61 -40.70
C THR A 53 -12.15 -12.23 -41.22
N ARG A 54 -12.84 -11.40 -40.44
CA ARG A 54 -13.27 -10.04 -40.84
C ARG A 54 -12.82 -8.98 -39.84
N HIS A 55 -11.80 -8.19 -40.20
CA HIS A 55 -11.21 -7.09 -39.42
C HIS A 55 -12.19 -6.20 -38.60
N PRO A 56 -13.35 -5.74 -39.13
CA PRO A 56 -14.26 -4.89 -38.36
C PRO A 56 -15.07 -5.64 -37.29
N VAL A 57 -15.31 -6.96 -37.46
CA VAL A 57 -16.00 -7.78 -36.45
C VAL A 57 -15.08 -8.08 -35.28
N GLU A 58 -13.80 -8.33 -35.57
CA GLU A 58 -12.77 -8.56 -34.56
C GLU A 58 -12.62 -7.36 -33.61
N ALA A 59 -12.56 -6.14 -34.15
CA ALA A 59 -12.47 -4.92 -33.35
C ALA A 59 -13.66 -4.74 -32.38
N LYS A 60 -14.89 -5.03 -32.83
CA LYS A 60 -16.10 -4.94 -32.00
C LYS A 60 -16.14 -6.01 -30.91
N ILE A 61 -15.68 -7.23 -31.22
CA ILE A 61 -15.54 -8.30 -30.23
C ILE A 61 -14.52 -7.89 -29.17
N LEU A 62 -13.37 -7.35 -29.56
CA LEU A 62 -12.34 -6.88 -28.63
C LEU A 62 -12.83 -5.73 -27.73
N ASP A 63 -13.62 -4.79 -28.25
CA ASP A 63 -14.24 -3.74 -27.45
C ASP A 63 -15.23 -4.32 -26.42
N SER A 64 -16.06 -5.27 -26.84
CA SER A 64 -17.00 -5.99 -25.96
C SER A 64 -16.26 -6.74 -24.85
N VAL A 65 -15.16 -7.41 -25.18
CA VAL A 65 -14.26 -8.08 -24.22
C VAL A 65 -13.68 -7.09 -23.24
N ARG A 66 -13.14 -5.95 -23.72
CA ARG A 66 -12.58 -4.90 -22.86
C ARG A 66 -13.61 -4.35 -21.89
N LYS A 67 -14.83 -4.07 -22.35
CA LYS A 67 -15.94 -3.65 -21.47
C LYS A 67 -16.26 -4.72 -20.42
N GLY A 68 -16.23 -5.99 -20.83
CA GLY A 68 -16.40 -7.14 -19.94
C GLY A 68 -15.35 -7.25 -18.84
N THR A 69 -14.07 -7.08 -19.17
CA THR A 69 -12.97 -7.14 -18.19
C THR A 69 -12.97 -5.96 -17.23
N LEU A 70 -13.28 -4.75 -17.69
CA LEU A 70 -13.44 -3.58 -16.81
C LEU A 70 -14.57 -3.80 -15.80
N LYS A 71 -15.72 -4.29 -16.26
CA LYS A 71 -16.84 -4.63 -15.39
C LYS A 71 -16.48 -5.71 -14.36
N ALA A 72 -15.72 -6.72 -14.79
CA ALA A 72 -15.21 -7.78 -13.92
C ALA A 72 -14.23 -7.26 -12.87
N GLN A 73 -13.33 -6.34 -13.24
CA GLN A 73 -12.38 -5.70 -12.33
C GLN A 73 -13.10 -4.90 -11.22
N GLU A 74 -14.09 -4.08 -11.59
CA GLU A 74 -14.89 -3.32 -10.63
C GLU A 74 -15.62 -4.24 -9.64
N GLU A 75 -16.22 -5.32 -10.13
CA GLU A 75 -16.92 -6.28 -9.28
C GLU A 75 -15.93 -7.08 -8.40
N CYS A 76 -14.74 -7.39 -8.91
CA CYS A 76 -13.68 -8.03 -8.13
C CYS A 76 -13.25 -7.13 -6.96
N GLN A 77 -12.98 -5.86 -7.22
CA GLN A 77 -12.67 -4.86 -6.20
C GLN A 77 -13.79 -4.72 -5.18
N HIS A 78 -15.05 -4.73 -5.65
CA HIS A 78 -16.21 -4.69 -4.78
C HIS A 78 -16.27 -5.92 -3.85
N GLN A 79 -16.13 -7.13 -4.38
CA GLN A 79 -16.21 -8.38 -3.61
C GLN A 79 -15.07 -8.55 -2.61
N PHE A 80 -13.89 -7.97 -2.87
CA PHE A 80 -12.68 -8.10 -2.05
C PHE A 80 -12.31 -6.84 -1.25
N LYS A 81 -13.13 -5.78 -1.30
CA LYS A 81 -12.90 -4.48 -0.63
C LYS A 81 -12.41 -4.58 0.81
N TRP A 82 -12.95 -5.54 1.58
CA TRP A 82 -12.68 -5.71 3.02
C TRP A 82 -11.83 -6.96 3.35
N GLU A 83 -11.22 -7.60 2.36
CA GLU A 83 -10.26 -8.69 2.53
C GLU A 83 -8.82 -8.20 2.35
N ARG A 84 -7.81 -8.95 2.83
CA ARG A 84 -6.40 -8.50 2.83
C ARG A 84 -5.86 -8.28 1.41
N TRP A 85 -6.22 -9.15 0.48
CA TRP A 85 -6.11 -8.91 -0.95
C TRP A 85 -7.40 -8.26 -1.44
N ASN A 86 -7.29 -7.12 -2.14
CA ASN A 86 -8.43 -6.26 -2.49
C ASN A 86 -8.65 -6.11 -4.01
N CYS A 87 -8.16 -7.06 -4.81
CA CYS A 87 -8.15 -6.99 -6.26
C CYS A 87 -7.50 -5.71 -6.80
N PRO A 88 -6.16 -5.55 -6.65
CA PRO A 88 -5.44 -4.36 -7.12
C PRO A 88 -5.73 -4.02 -8.60
N SER A 89 -5.73 -2.73 -8.96
CA SER A 89 -6.06 -2.26 -10.32
C SER A 89 -5.11 -2.77 -11.43
N ASP A 90 -3.89 -3.13 -11.04
CA ASP A 90 -2.83 -3.72 -11.85
C ASP A 90 -2.94 -5.25 -11.99
N THR A 91 -4.00 -5.86 -11.44
CA THR A 91 -4.25 -7.30 -11.62
C THR A 91 -4.55 -7.58 -13.09
N ALA A 92 -3.68 -8.33 -13.76
CA ALA A 92 -3.87 -8.67 -15.16
C ALA A 92 -5.10 -9.59 -15.37
N PRO A 93 -5.96 -9.36 -16.38
CA PRO A 93 -7.23 -10.07 -16.49
C PRO A 93 -7.09 -11.55 -16.89
N PHE A 94 -6.04 -11.89 -17.63
CA PHE A 94 -5.88 -13.22 -18.24
C PHE A 94 -4.57 -13.91 -17.85
N ASP A 95 -3.51 -13.13 -17.62
CA ASP A 95 -2.24 -13.64 -17.14
C ASP A 95 -2.13 -13.43 -15.64
N GLN A 96 -1.85 -14.50 -14.90
CA GLN A 96 -1.77 -14.48 -13.45
C GLN A 96 -0.48 -15.19 -13.07
N ASP A 97 0.47 -14.43 -12.51
CA ASP A 97 1.79 -14.94 -12.12
C ASP A 97 1.72 -16.11 -11.12
N PHE A 98 0.64 -16.18 -10.34
CA PHE A 98 0.45 -17.18 -9.31
C PHE A 98 -0.89 -17.90 -9.44
N ALA A 99 -0.86 -19.22 -9.36
CA ALA A 99 -2.03 -20.09 -9.43
C ALA A 99 -2.79 -20.19 -8.09
N THR A 100 -3.05 -19.04 -7.48
CA THR A 100 -3.67 -18.88 -6.16
C THR A 100 -5.20 -18.94 -6.23
N ARG A 101 -5.84 -18.98 -5.06
CA ARG A 101 -7.30 -18.92 -4.97
C ARG A 101 -7.86 -17.61 -5.51
N GLU A 102 -7.14 -16.50 -5.33
CA GLU A 102 -7.48 -15.17 -5.82
C GLU A 102 -7.46 -15.14 -7.35
N ALA A 103 -6.41 -15.70 -7.96
CA ALA A 103 -6.31 -15.86 -9.42
C ALA A 103 -7.48 -16.68 -9.99
N ALA A 104 -7.89 -17.75 -9.30
CA ALA A 104 -9.06 -18.54 -9.71
C ALA A 104 -10.35 -17.71 -9.74
N PHE A 105 -10.53 -16.79 -8.79
CA PHE A 105 -11.67 -15.86 -8.82
C PHE A 105 -11.55 -14.88 -9.98
N VAL A 106 -10.39 -14.24 -10.18
CA VAL A 106 -10.11 -13.28 -11.26
C VAL A 106 -10.44 -13.90 -12.63
N GLN A 107 -9.94 -15.10 -12.88
CA GLN A 107 -10.23 -15.86 -14.11
C GLN A 107 -11.75 -16.05 -14.29
N SER A 108 -12.43 -16.53 -13.25
CA SER A 108 -13.87 -16.78 -13.31
C SER A 108 -14.72 -15.51 -13.49
N ILE A 109 -14.38 -14.41 -12.83
CA ILE A 109 -15.15 -13.16 -12.91
C ILE A 109 -14.90 -12.45 -14.24
N ASN A 110 -13.70 -12.53 -14.83
CA ASN A 110 -13.42 -12.02 -16.17
C ASN A 110 -14.20 -12.78 -17.24
N ALA A 111 -14.20 -14.12 -17.17
CA ALA A 111 -15.02 -14.92 -18.08
C ALA A 111 -16.52 -14.60 -17.95
N ALA A 112 -17.01 -14.43 -16.72
CA ALA A 112 -18.38 -14.03 -16.48
C ALA A 112 -18.67 -12.61 -17.01
N GLY A 113 -17.73 -11.67 -16.84
CA GLY A 113 -17.86 -10.27 -17.29
C GLY A 113 -17.96 -10.15 -18.80
N ILE A 114 -17.08 -10.84 -19.53
CA ILE A 114 -17.10 -10.90 -21.00
C ILE A 114 -18.43 -11.48 -21.48
N MET A 115 -18.83 -12.65 -20.97
CA MET A 115 -20.09 -13.28 -21.36
C MET A 115 -21.30 -12.41 -21.02
N HIS A 116 -21.32 -11.75 -19.86
CA HIS A 116 -22.40 -10.86 -19.43
C HIS A 116 -22.56 -9.68 -20.38
N VAL A 117 -21.46 -9.00 -20.71
CA VAL A 117 -21.46 -7.83 -21.59
C VAL A 117 -21.85 -8.22 -23.02
N VAL A 118 -21.23 -9.24 -23.59
CA VAL A 118 -21.55 -9.73 -24.94
C VAL A 118 -23.03 -10.07 -25.05
N THR A 119 -23.57 -10.84 -24.10
CA THR A 119 -24.98 -11.24 -24.11
C THR A 119 -25.92 -10.03 -24.06
N GLN A 120 -25.62 -9.04 -23.21
CA GLN A 120 -26.43 -7.83 -23.06
C GLN A 120 -26.33 -6.88 -24.27
N GLN A 121 -25.17 -6.78 -24.90
CA GLN A 121 -25.00 -6.00 -26.13
C GLN A 121 -25.79 -6.61 -27.29
N CYS A 122 -25.84 -7.95 -27.38
CA CYS A 122 -26.65 -8.64 -28.37
C CYS A 122 -28.15 -8.42 -28.17
N SER A 123 -28.65 -8.49 -26.94
CA SER A 123 -30.08 -8.29 -26.66
C SER A 123 -30.52 -6.83 -26.67
N SER A 124 -29.61 -5.89 -26.48
CA SER A 124 -29.88 -4.45 -26.64
C SER A 124 -29.78 -3.99 -28.10
N GLY A 125 -29.33 -4.84 -29.02
CA GLY A 125 -29.12 -4.49 -30.43
C GLY A 125 -27.96 -3.52 -30.66
N GLN A 126 -27.03 -3.41 -29.71
CA GLN A 126 -25.84 -2.55 -29.84
C GLN A 126 -24.84 -3.09 -30.86
N GLU A 127 -24.83 -4.41 -31.06
CA GLU A 127 -23.87 -5.09 -31.93
C GLU A 127 -24.56 -5.75 -33.12
N THR A 128 -23.92 -5.66 -34.29
CA THR A 128 -24.46 -6.14 -35.56
C THR A 128 -24.16 -7.61 -35.83
N PHE A 129 -23.24 -8.22 -35.08
CA PHE A 129 -22.78 -9.60 -35.29
C PHE A 129 -23.59 -10.64 -34.50
N CYS A 130 -24.56 -10.21 -33.69
CA CYS A 130 -25.39 -11.09 -32.87
C CYS A 130 -26.78 -10.51 -32.64
N THR A 131 -27.70 -11.36 -32.18
CA THR A 131 -29.10 -11.01 -31.91
C THR A 131 -29.57 -11.69 -30.62
N CYS A 132 -30.72 -11.26 -30.10
CA CYS A 132 -31.39 -12.00 -29.02
C CYS A 132 -31.93 -13.37 -29.48
N ASP A 133 -32.17 -14.22 -28.48
CA ASP A 133 -32.83 -15.50 -28.66
C ASP A 133 -34.35 -15.29 -28.83
N ASN A 134 -34.81 -15.38 -30.07
CA ASN A 134 -36.23 -15.29 -30.42
C ASN A 134 -36.90 -16.67 -30.59
N SER A 135 -36.20 -17.77 -30.28
CA SER A 135 -36.65 -19.14 -30.59
C SER A 135 -37.99 -19.53 -29.94
N ARG A 136 -38.34 -18.88 -28.82
CA ARG A 136 -39.58 -19.14 -28.08
C ARG A 136 -40.64 -18.05 -28.30
N ASN A 137 -40.34 -16.96 -29.00
CA ASN A 137 -41.27 -15.84 -29.12
C ASN A 137 -42.61 -16.28 -29.72
N GLY A 138 -43.71 -15.81 -29.11
CA GLY A 138 -45.07 -16.17 -29.48
C GLY A 138 -45.60 -17.47 -28.84
N GLN A 139 -44.73 -18.31 -28.27
CA GLN A 139 -45.16 -19.56 -27.63
C GLN A 139 -45.84 -19.27 -26.26
N PRO A 140 -46.83 -20.07 -25.85
CA PRO A 140 -47.41 -20.00 -24.52
C PRO A 140 -46.32 -20.31 -23.46
N GLY A 141 -46.18 -19.44 -22.47
CA GLY A 141 -45.27 -19.68 -21.34
C GLY A 141 -45.96 -20.31 -20.13
N GLY A 142 -47.29 -20.24 -20.07
CA GLY A 142 -48.12 -20.74 -19.00
C GLY A 142 -49.44 -19.96 -18.96
N TYR A 143 -50.19 -20.08 -17.86
CA TYR A 143 -51.45 -19.37 -17.69
C TYR A 143 -51.25 -17.85 -17.79
N ASN A 144 -51.96 -17.20 -18.72
CA ASN A 144 -51.99 -15.76 -18.92
C ASN A 144 -50.64 -15.08 -19.22
N TRP A 145 -49.67 -15.82 -19.79
CA TRP A 145 -48.45 -15.21 -20.32
C TRP A 145 -47.84 -15.94 -21.51
N LYS A 146 -47.20 -15.17 -22.39
CA LYS A 146 -46.49 -15.65 -23.58
C LYS A 146 -45.04 -15.21 -23.59
N TRP A 147 -44.22 -16.00 -24.28
CA TRP A 147 -42.86 -15.61 -24.62
C TRP A 147 -42.88 -14.48 -25.64
N GLY A 148 -42.03 -13.48 -25.45
CA GLY A 148 -41.85 -12.38 -26.38
C GLY A 148 -40.80 -11.40 -25.88
N GLY A 149 -40.63 -10.27 -26.56
CA GLY A 149 -39.50 -9.38 -26.29
C GLY A 149 -38.19 -9.96 -26.83
N CYS A 150 -37.07 -9.65 -26.18
CA CYS A 150 -35.73 -9.96 -26.65
C CYS A 150 -34.99 -10.72 -25.54
N SER A 151 -34.98 -12.06 -25.63
CA SER A 151 -34.30 -12.89 -24.62
C SER A 151 -32.80 -12.87 -24.84
N ASP A 152 -32.05 -12.77 -23.75
CA ASP A 152 -30.59 -12.82 -23.77
C ASP A 152 -30.09 -14.13 -24.42
N ASN A 153 -29.25 -14.02 -25.46
CA ASN A 153 -28.73 -15.17 -26.19
C ASN A 153 -27.53 -15.80 -25.45
N ILE A 154 -27.83 -16.54 -24.39
CA ILE A 154 -26.85 -17.17 -23.50
C ILE A 154 -25.90 -18.12 -24.27
N LYS A 155 -26.43 -18.86 -25.25
CA LYS A 155 -25.64 -19.83 -26.03
C LYS A 155 -24.56 -19.13 -26.85
N PHE A 156 -24.95 -18.06 -27.56
CA PHE A 156 -24.01 -17.24 -28.31
C PHE A 156 -22.94 -16.62 -27.40
N GLY A 157 -23.36 -16.00 -26.29
CA GLY A 157 -22.44 -15.40 -25.32
C GLY A 157 -21.44 -16.41 -24.74
N ASP A 158 -21.90 -17.62 -24.42
CA ASP A 158 -21.05 -18.71 -23.91
C ASP A 158 -20.02 -19.17 -24.95
N GLU A 159 -20.46 -19.40 -26.19
CA GLU A 159 -19.62 -19.90 -27.28
C GLU A 159 -18.54 -18.89 -27.68
N LEU A 160 -18.91 -17.61 -27.85
CA LEU A 160 -17.97 -16.54 -28.19
C LEU A 160 -16.92 -16.39 -27.09
N THR A 161 -17.37 -16.32 -25.83
CA THR A 161 -16.47 -16.17 -24.68
C THR A 161 -15.54 -17.38 -24.54
N TYR A 162 -16.03 -18.59 -24.76
CA TYR A 162 -15.21 -19.80 -24.76
C TYR A 162 -14.11 -19.76 -25.81
N LYS A 163 -14.48 -19.48 -27.07
CA LYS A 163 -13.54 -19.44 -28.19
C LYS A 163 -12.44 -18.42 -27.94
N PHE A 164 -12.82 -17.23 -27.48
CA PHE A 164 -11.90 -16.16 -27.13
C PHE A 164 -10.91 -16.58 -26.01
N LEU A 165 -11.43 -17.00 -24.86
CA LEU A 165 -10.58 -17.35 -23.71
C LEU A 165 -9.72 -18.59 -23.96
N LYS A 166 -10.25 -19.56 -24.72
CA LYS A 166 -9.48 -20.73 -25.13
C LYS A 166 -8.33 -20.35 -26.06
N GLY A 167 -8.55 -19.41 -26.99
CA GLY A 167 -7.49 -18.89 -27.87
C GLY A 167 -6.36 -18.20 -27.10
N LEU A 168 -6.66 -17.57 -25.96
CA LEU A 168 -5.66 -16.96 -25.08
C LEU A 168 -4.91 -17.97 -24.20
N THR A 169 -5.47 -19.15 -23.97
CA THR A 169 -4.88 -20.13 -23.05
C THR A 169 -3.91 -21.04 -23.81
N SER A 170 -2.61 -20.80 -23.64
CA SER A 170 -1.55 -21.57 -24.32
C SER A 170 -1.04 -22.75 -23.50
N GLY A 171 -0.78 -23.88 -24.17
CA GLY A 171 -0.13 -25.06 -23.59
C GLY A 171 -1.06 -26.10 -22.98
N LYS A 172 -0.48 -27.25 -22.59
CA LYS A 172 -1.16 -28.36 -21.90
C LYS A 172 -0.57 -28.59 -20.50
N ASN A 173 -0.33 -27.50 -19.77
CA ASN A 173 0.21 -27.54 -18.40
C ASN A 173 -0.90 -27.37 -17.35
N GLU A 174 -0.52 -27.54 -16.08
CA GLU A 174 -1.43 -27.42 -14.93
C GLU A 174 -2.15 -26.07 -14.88
N ASN A 175 -1.43 -24.98 -15.19
CA ASN A 175 -1.96 -23.62 -15.17
C ASN A 175 -3.04 -23.43 -16.23
N ALA A 176 -2.80 -23.89 -17.46
CA ALA A 176 -3.77 -23.84 -18.55
C ALA A 176 -5.03 -24.66 -18.22
N ALA A 177 -4.86 -25.85 -17.64
CA ALA A 177 -5.98 -26.69 -17.20
C ALA A 177 -6.82 -25.98 -16.11
N MET A 178 -6.17 -25.36 -15.12
CA MET A 178 -6.81 -24.59 -14.07
C MET A 178 -7.56 -23.36 -14.63
N GLN A 179 -6.92 -22.61 -15.54
CA GLN A 179 -7.53 -21.44 -16.21
C GLN A 179 -8.81 -21.83 -16.94
N LEU A 180 -8.77 -22.84 -17.81
CA LEU A 180 -9.94 -23.29 -18.58
C LEU A 180 -11.09 -23.73 -17.67
N GLN A 181 -10.78 -24.42 -16.56
CA GLN A 181 -11.76 -24.82 -15.56
C GLN A 181 -12.42 -23.60 -14.90
N ASN A 182 -11.64 -22.61 -14.47
CA ASN A 182 -12.15 -21.41 -13.81
C ASN A 182 -12.94 -20.51 -14.78
N TYR A 183 -12.49 -20.38 -16.03
CA TYR A 183 -13.24 -19.73 -17.11
C TYR A 183 -14.58 -20.41 -17.36
N GLY A 184 -14.60 -21.74 -17.41
CA GLY A 184 -15.83 -22.52 -17.53
C GLY A 184 -16.80 -22.29 -16.37
N ALA A 185 -16.29 -22.24 -15.14
CA ALA A 185 -17.10 -21.94 -13.96
C ALA A 185 -17.69 -20.53 -13.99
N GLY A 186 -16.93 -19.54 -14.48
CA GLY A 186 -17.37 -18.17 -14.71
C GLY A 186 -18.52 -18.05 -15.69
N ARG A 187 -18.35 -18.60 -16.90
CA ARG A 187 -19.39 -18.62 -17.94
C ARG A 187 -20.66 -19.33 -17.46
N GLN A 188 -20.50 -20.48 -16.80
CA GLN A 188 -21.61 -21.22 -16.21
C GLN A 188 -22.36 -20.41 -15.13
N ALA A 189 -21.67 -19.56 -14.38
CA ALA A 189 -22.32 -18.69 -13.40
C ALA A 189 -23.29 -17.71 -14.08
N VAL A 190 -22.95 -17.17 -15.26
CA VAL A 190 -23.85 -16.32 -16.04
C VAL A 190 -25.05 -17.12 -16.54
N GLY A 191 -24.81 -18.25 -17.21
CA GLY A 191 -25.89 -19.05 -17.80
C GLY A 191 -26.88 -19.64 -16.78
N ARG A 192 -26.42 -19.95 -15.56
CA ARG A 192 -27.28 -20.45 -14.47
C ARG A 192 -28.05 -19.37 -13.74
N ASN A 193 -27.54 -18.15 -13.69
CA ASN A 193 -28.19 -17.04 -13.02
C ASN A 193 -28.94 -16.21 -14.05
N THR A 194 -29.94 -16.81 -14.68
CA THR A 194 -30.89 -16.11 -15.55
C THR A 194 -32.24 -15.98 -14.84
N LYS A 195 -32.99 -14.94 -15.18
CA LYS A 195 -34.29 -14.63 -14.62
C LYS A 195 -35.30 -14.41 -15.73
N MET A 196 -36.54 -14.77 -15.45
CA MET A 196 -37.67 -14.40 -16.28
C MET A 196 -38.07 -12.97 -15.93
N VAL A 197 -38.06 -12.08 -16.92
CA VAL A 197 -38.53 -10.70 -16.79
C VAL A 197 -39.78 -10.55 -17.62
N CYS A 198 -40.80 -9.92 -17.06
CA CYS A 198 -42.12 -9.80 -17.66
C CYS A 198 -42.56 -8.35 -17.75
N LYS A 199 -43.27 -8.01 -18.82
CA LYS A 199 -44.00 -6.75 -18.97
C LYS A 199 -45.51 -7.03 -19.01
N CYS A 200 -46.26 -6.31 -18.20
CA CYS A 200 -47.71 -6.39 -18.12
C CYS A 200 -48.34 -5.43 -19.14
N HIS A 201 -49.41 -5.89 -19.80
CA HIS A 201 -50.07 -5.17 -20.90
C HIS A 201 -51.59 -5.33 -20.87
N GLY A 202 -52.17 -5.65 -19.71
CA GLY A 202 -53.62 -5.68 -19.57
C GLY A 202 -54.25 -4.28 -19.60
N LEU A 203 -55.59 -4.23 -19.53
CA LEU A 203 -56.38 -3.01 -19.46
C LEU A 203 -55.86 -2.09 -18.33
N SER A 204 -55.51 -0.85 -18.69
CA SER A 204 -54.94 0.14 -17.75
C SER A 204 -53.61 -0.28 -17.10
N GLY A 205 -52.85 -1.20 -17.71
CA GLY A 205 -51.54 -1.64 -17.24
C GLY A 205 -51.56 -2.78 -16.22
N ASP A 206 -52.70 -3.46 -16.05
CA ASP A 206 -52.79 -4.64 -15.20
C ASP A 206 -52.04 -5.85 -15.80
N CYS A 207 -51.80 -6.88 -14.99
CA CYS A 207 -51.02 -8.06 -15.36
C CYS A 207 -51.87 -9.27 -15.81
N SER A 208 -53.14 -9.07 -16.17
CA SER A 208 -54.01 -10.11 -16.74
C SER A 208 -53.43 -10.76 -18.00
N ILE A 209 -52.65 -10.03 -18.79
CA ILE A 209 -51.81 -10.56 -19.86
C ILE A 209 -50.42 -9.96 -19.72
N ARG A 210 -49.41 -10.83 -19.77
CA ARG A 210 -48.01 -10.41 -19.72
C ARG A 210 -47.16 -11.13 -20.77
N THR A 211 -46.14 -10.42 -21.22
CA THR A 211 -45.11 -10.94 -22.13
C THR A 211 -43.81 -11.05 -21.37
N CYS A 212 -43.15 -12.21 -21.41
CA CYS A 212 -41.91 -12.44 -20.68
C CYS A 212 -40.76 -12.86 -21.59
N TRP A 213 -39.54 -12.48 -21.21
CA TRP A 213 -38.28 -12.89 -21.82
C TRP A 213 -37.30 -13.34 -20.75
N GLN A 214 -36.26 -14.06 -21.18
CA GLN A 214 -35.18 -14.48 -20.31
C GLN A 214 -34.05 -13.44 -20.33
N GLN A 215 -33.57 -13.04 -19.16
CA GLN A 215 -32.46 -12.08 -19.00
C GLN A 215 -31.42 -12.63 -18.02
N VAL A 216 -30.13 -12.33 -18.24
CA VAL A 216 -29.08 -12.61 -17.26
C VAL A 216 -29.30 -11.78 -16.00
N ALA A 217 -28.95 -12.34 -14.84
CA ALA A 217 -28.98 -11.62 -13.58
C ALA A 217 -28.05 -10.40 -13.60
N THR A 218 -28.23 -9.53 -12.60
CA THR A 218 -27.32 -8.40 -12.44
C THR A 218 -25.90 -8.89 -12.21
N PHE A 219 -24.90 -8.16 -12.67
CA PHE A 219 -23.52 -8.60 -12.53
C PHE A 219 -23.07 -8.68 -11.06
N ARG A 220 -23.67 -7.87 -10.18
CA ARG A 220 -23.50 -7.97 -8.73
C ARG A 220 -23.93 -9.33 -8.17
N GLU A 221 -25.06 -9.87 -8.62
CA GLU A 221 -25.54 -11.18 -8.19
C GLU A 221 -24.61 -12.30 -8.68
N ILE A 222 -24.09 -12.18 -9.90
CA ILE A 222 -23.10 -13.11 -10.46
C ILE A 222 -21.79 -13.06 -9.67
N GLY A 223 -21.31 -11.85 -9.33
CA GLY A 223 -20.14 -11.64 -8.48
C GLY A 223 -20.31 -12.25 -7.09
N GLN A 224 -21.49 -12.08 -6.47
CA GLN A 224 -21.81 -12.71 -5.18
C GLN A 224 -21.83 -14.24 -5.28
N PHE A 225 -22.43 -14.79 -6.34
CA PHE A 225 -22.46 -16.22 -6.60
C PHE A 225 -21.03 -16.79 -6.75
N LEU A 226 -20.18 -16.13 -7.54
CA LEU A 226 -18.78 -16.52 -7.70
C LEU A 226 -17.98 -16.35 -6.41
N LYS A 227 -18.26 -15.33 -5.58
CA LYS A 227 -17.58 -15.15 -4.29
C LYS A 227 -17.90 -16.29 -3.32
N GLN A 228 -19.11 -16.84 -3.38
CA GLN A 228 -19.46 -18.06 -2.63
C GLN A 228 -18.70 -19.29 -3.15
N ARG A 229 -18.48 -19.40 -4.47
CA ARG A 229 -17.66 -20.46 -5.07
C ARG A 229 -16.19 -20.33 -4.68
N TYR A 230 -15.64 -19.11 -4.67
CA TYR A 230 -14.29 -18.81 -4.21
C TYR A 230 -14.06 -19.28 -2.77
N LYS A 231 -15.02 -19.05 -1.86
CA LYS A 231 -14.92 -19.54 -0.47
C LYS A 231 -14.84 -21.07 -0.36
N LYS A 232 -15.36 -21.80 -1.36
CA LYS A 232 -15.40 -23.26 -1.44
C LYS A 232 -14.42 -23.83 -2.48
N ALA A 233 -13.53 -23.00 -3.03
CA ALA A 233 -12.56 -23.40 -4.04
C ALA A 233 -11.65 -24.51 -3.50
N LYS A 234 -11.19 -25.39 -4.40
CA LYS A 234 -10.41 -26.57 -4.03
C LYS A 234 -8.96 -26.45 -4.50
N PHE A 235 -8.06 -26.89 -3.63
CA PHE A 235 -6.68 -27.16 -4.01
C PHE A 235 -6.67 -28.43 -4.85
N VAL A 236 -6.06 -28.37 -6.02
CA VAL A 236 -6.01 -29.48 -6.97
C VAL A 236 -4.57 -29.78 -7.35
N ASN A 237 -4.32 -31.00 -7.77
CA ASN A 237 -3.09 -31.42 -8.41
C ASN A 237 -3.37 -31.72 -9.89
N TYR A 238 -2.34 -31.67 -10.72
CA TYR A 238 -2.44 -31.99 -12.15
C TYR A 238 -1.74 -33.31 -12.44
N TYR A 239 -2.50 -34.30 -12.90
CA TYR A 239 -2.01 -35.64 -13.26
C TYR A 239 -2.73 -36.14 -14.51
N ASP A 240 -2.01 -36.80 -15.42
CA ASP A 240 -2.55 -37.38 -16.65
C ASP A 240 -3.40 -36.41 -17.50
N GLY A 241 -2.98 -35.15 -17.58
CA GLY A 241 -3.71 -34.13 -18.33
C GLY A 241 -5.02 -33.67 -17.68
N GLN A 242 -5.29 -34.05 -16.43
CA GLN A 242 -6.52 -33.72 -15.71
C GLN A 242 -6.26 -33.12 -14.33
N LEU A 243 -7.13 -32.19 -13.93
CA LEU A 243 -7.15 -31.68 -12.56
C LEU A 243 -7.84 -32.70 -11.65
N ARG A 244 -7.14 -33.14 -10.60
CA ARG A 244 -7.67 -34.02 -9.56
C ARG A 244 -7.62 -33.30 -8.21
N GLN A 245 -8.62 -33.52 -7.37
CA GLN A 245 -8.63 -32.91 -6.04
C GLN A 245 -7.43 -33.42 -5.22
N GLY A 246 -6.61 -32.53 -4.67
CA GLY A 246 -5.44 -32.93 -3.87
C GLY A 246 -5.87 -33.60 -2.56
N ASN A 247 -5.18 -34.69 -2.18
CA ASN A 247 -5.48 -35.63 -1.09
C ASN A 247 -6.01 -34.97 0.21
N ASP A 248 -7.24 -35.31 0.60
CA ASP A 248 -7.59 -35.46 2.01
C ASP A 248 -7.24 -36.90 2.39
N ALA A 249 -6.48 -37.11 3.47
CA ALA A 249 -5.95 -38.41 3.88
C ALA A 249 -7.03 -39.45 4.26
N ARG A 250 -8.32 -39.08 4.15
CA ARG A 250 -9.48 -39.89 4.58
C ARG A 250 -10.31 -40.50 3.45
N THR A 251 -10.05 -40.19 2.19
CA THR A 251 -10.85 -40.70 1.06
C THR A 251 -9.97 -41.39 0.02
N ARG A 252 -10.11 -42.73 -0.08
CA ARG A 252 -9.38 -43.61 -1.01
C ARG A 252 -9.78 -43.47 -2.49
N GLU A 253 -10.79 -42.65 -2.81
CA GLU A 253 -11.24 -42.42 -4.19
C GLU A 253 -11.10 -40.95 -4.57
N LEU A 254 -10.33 -40.69 -5.64
CA LEU A 254 -10.17 -39.38 -6.26
C LEU A 254 -11.48 -38.99 -6.96
N ALA A 255 -12.40 -38.34 -6.24
CA ALA A 255 -13.63 -37.84 -6.83
C ALA A 255 -13.32 -36.89 -8.00
N VAL A 256 -13.95 -37.13 -9.16
CA VAL A 256 -13.81 -36.29 -10.36
C VAL A 256 -14.14 -34.84 -10.00
N PHE A 257 -13.22 -33.93 -10.28
CA PHE A 257 -13.38 -32.53 -9.94
C PHE A 257 -14.63 -31.96 -10.64
N SER A 258 -15.55 -31.39 -9.86
CA SER A 258 -16.78 -30.85 -10.42
C SER A 258 -16.46 -29.67 -11.35
N LYS A 259 -16.92 -29.74 -12.61
CA LYS A 259 -16.90 -28.61 -13.57
C LYS A 259 -17.58 -27.32 -13.04
N LYS A 260 -18.24 -27.39 -11.88
CA LYS A 260 -18.94 -26.28 -11.22
C LYS A 260 -18.11 -25.60 -10.11
N GLN A 261 -16.89 -26.07 -9.83
CA GLN A 261 -16.04 -25.58 -8.72
C GLN A 261 -14.81 -24.85 -9.24
N LEU A 262 -14.35 -23.86 -8.47
CA LEU A 262 -13.09 -23.15 -8.73
C LEU A 262 -11.92 -23.97 -8.19
N ALA A 263 -10.83 -23.97 -8.94
CA ALA A 263 -9.61 -24.71 -8.66
C ALA A 263 -8.41 -23.76 -8.49
N PHE A 264 -7.50 -24.10 -7.60
CA PHE A 264 -6.21 -23.42 -7.44
C PHE A 264 -5.08 -24.44 -7.18
N LEU A 265 -3.86 -24.12 -7.62
CA LEU A 265 -2.69 -24.99 -7.55
C LEU A 265 -1.69 -24.56 -6.46
N GLN A 266 -1.77 -23.31 -6.01
CA GLN A 266 -0.82 -22.73 -5.06
C GLN A 266 -1.54 -22.10 -3.87
N LYS A 267 -0.93 -22.22 -2.68
CA LYS A 267 -1.44 -21.55 -1.47
C LYS A 267 -1.27 -20.04 -1.62
N SER A 268 -2.27 -19.28 -1.19
CA SER A 268 -2.21 -17.82 -1.21
C SER A 268 -1.11 -17.31 -0.24
N PRO A 269 -0.30 -16.31 -0.64
CA PRO A 269 0.72 -15.72 0.20
C PRO A 269 0.12 -14.87 1.34
N ASN A 270 0.98 -14.36 2.22
CA ASN A 270 0.56 -13.45 3.28
C ASN A 270 0.42 -12.00 2.77
N TYR A 271 -0.81 -11.60 2.44
CA TYR A 271 -1.13 -10.24 1.97
C TYR A 271 -1.06 -9.14 3.06
N CYS A 272 -0.64 -9.43 4.29
CA CYS A 272 -0.56 -8.42 5.34
C CYS A 272 0.54 -7.39 5.08
N LYS A 273 1.75 -7.85 4.72
CA LYS A 273 2.94 -7.04 4.50
C LYS A 273 3.12 -6.79 3.01
N GLU A 274 3.78 -5.68 2.71
CA GLU A 274 4.20 -5.35 1.36
C GLU A 274 5.35 -6.27 0.92
N ASP A 275 5.31 -6.72 -0.32
CA ASP A 275 6.32 -7.54 -0.98
C ASP A 275 6.35 -7.14 -2.46
N ASN A 276 7.41 -6.41 -2.85
CA ASN A 276 7.55 -5.88 -4.20
C ASN A 276 7.82 -6.98 -5.24
N VAL A 277 8.45 -8.10 -4.83
CA VAL A 277 8.77 -9.21 -5.75
C VAL A 277 7.49 -9.93 -6.16
N MET A 278 6.56 -10.07 -5.22
CA MET A 278 5.27 -10.73 -5.43
C MET A 278 4.14 -9.75 -5.82
N ASN A 279 4.47 -8.47 -6.06
CA ASN A 279 3.52 -7.37 -6.26
C ASN A 279 2.39 -7.29 -5.20
N ILE A 280 2.73 -7.54 -3.94
CA ILE A 280 1.80 -7.45 -2.80
C ILE A 280 1.95 -6.06 -2.18
N LYS A 281 0.89 -5.26 -2.18
CA LYS A 281 0.89 -3.89 -1.61
C LYS A 281 0.74 -3.83 -0.09
N GLY A 282 0.41 -4.96 0.55
CA GLY A 282 0.15 -5.04 1.97
C GLY A 282 -1.17 -4.37 2.41
N THR A 283 -1.38 -4.31 3.74
CA THR A 283 -2.62 -3.77 4.34
C THR A 283 -2.44 -2.45 5.08
N LYS A 284 -1.20 -1.95 5.17
CA LYS A 284 -0.89 -0.63 5.72
C LYS A 284 -1.63 0.46 4.93
N GLY A 285 -2.14 1.47 5.61
CA GLY A 285 -2.85 2.61 5.01
C GLY A 285 -4.27 2.28 4.53
N ARG A 286 -4.70 1.01 4.55
CA ARG A 286 -6.05 0.64 4.08
C ARG A 286 -7.13 1.10 5.05
N GLN A 287 -8.23 1.59 4.47
CA GLN A 287 -9.43 1.91 5.22
C GLN A 287 -10.09 0.63 5.75
N CYS A 288 -10.64 0.71 6.95
CA CYS A 288 -11.47 -0.32 7.56
C CYS A 288 -12.73 0.33 8.14
N MET A 289 -13.81 -0.44 8.27
CA MET A 289 -15.08 0.08 8.77
C MET A 289 -15.29 -0.19 10.26
N ARG A 290 -15.78 0.83 10.96
CA ARG A 290 -16.22 0.75 12.36
C ARG A 290 -17.44 1.64 12.55
N SER A 291 -18.63 1.05 12.61
CA SER A 291 -19.88 1.77 12.91
C SER A 291 -20.38 1.47 14.32
N LYS A 292 -21.09 2.45 14.91
CA LYS A 292 -21.87 2.27 16.14
C LYS A 292 -23.13 1.43 15.86
N ASN A 293 -23.77 1.62 14.71
CA ASN A 293 -24.92 0.81 14.29
C ASN A 293 -24.43 -0.44 13.57
N LYS A 294 -24.24 -1.52 14.31
CA LYS A 294 -23.79 -2.81 13.77
C LYS A 294 -24.81 -3.42 12.80
N ASN A 295 -26.10 -3.16 12.96
CA ASN A 295 -27.17 -3.82 12.19
C ASN A 295 -27.20 -3.38 10.71
N ALA A 296 -26.62 -2.22 10.40
CA ALA A 296 -26.48 -1.74 9.02
C ALA A 296 -25.22 -2.26 8.29
N MET A 297 -24.40 -3.11 8.92
CA MET A 297 -23.14 -3.60 8.36
C MET A 297 -23.18 -5.09 8.03
N THR A 298 -22.60 -5.46 6.89
CA THR A 298 -22.29 -6.85 6.55
C THR A 298 -21.25 -7.45 7.51
N THR A 299 -21.14 -8.78 7.54
CA THR A 299 -20.18 -9.47 8.40
C THR A 299 -18.72 -9.14 8.06
N SER A 300 -18.40 -8.97 6.77
CA SER A 300 -17.04 -8.61 6.31
C SER A 300 -16.67 -7.20 6.77
N GLU A 301 -17.58 -6.25 6.63
CA GLU A 301 -17.42 -4.87 7.09
C GLU A 301 -17.22 -4.81 8.60
N ARG A 302 -18.05 -5.53 9.37
CA ARG A 302 -17.96 -5.52 10.83
C ARG A 302 -16.63 -6.09 11.34
N LYS A 303 -16.01 -7.00 10.57
CA LYS A 303 -14.72 -7.62 10.91
C LYS A 303 -13.52 -6.93 10.26
N SER A 304 -13.72 -5.95 9.36
CA SER A 304 -12.66 -5.43 8.50
C SER A 304 -11.47 -4.86 9.29
N CYS A 305 -11.68 -4.09 10.37
CA CYS A 305 -10.55 -3.54 11.14
C CYS A 305 -9.76 -4.63 11.88
N ARG A 306 -10.39 -5.76 12.23
CA ARG A 306 -9.69 -6.92 12.80
C ARG A 306 -8.91 -7.65 11.71
N THR A 307 -9.54 -7.90 10.57
CA THR A 307 -8.96 -8.65 9.44
C THR A 307 -7.80 -7.90 8.76
N LEU A 308 -7.97 -6.61 8.51
CA LEU A 308 -7.01 -5.79 7.79
C LEU A 308 -5.90 -5.28 8.71
N CYS A 309 -6.25 -4.76 9.89
CA CYS A 309 -5.26 -4.11 10.74
C CYS A 309 -4.75 -5.06 11.83
N LYS A 310 -5.61 -5.43 12.80
CA LYS A 310 -5.17 -6.10 14.04
C LYS A 310 -4.49 -7.44 13.79
N SER A 311 -5.08 -8.28 12.93
CA SER A 311 -4.53 -9.61 12.62
C SER A 311 -3.24 -9.57 11.79
N CYS A 312 -2.92 -8.41 11.22
CA CYS A 312 -1.67 -8.14 10.52
C CYS A 312 -0.64 -7.38 11.38
N GLY A 313 -0.94 -7.14 12.66
CA GLY A 313 -0.04 -6.41 13.58
C GLY A 313 -0.14 -4.88 13.52
N TYR A 314 -1.13 -4.34 12.80
CA TYR A 314 -1.36 -2.90 12.68
C TYR A 314 -2.36 -2.38 13.74
N LYS A 315 -2.17 -1.13 14.15
CA LYS A 315 -3.14 -0.36 14.94
C LYS A 315 -4.18 0.28 14.01
N VAL A 316 -5.31 0.69 14.59
CA VAL A 316 -6.40 1.37 13.87
C VAL A 316 -6.38 2.84 14.24
N LYS A 317 -6.07 3.72 13.29
CA LYS A 317 -6.15 5.19 13.45
C LYS A 317 -7.53 5.67 13.04
N LYS A 318 -8.13 6.56 13.84
CA LYS A 318 -9.36 7.28 13.50
C LYS A 318 -8.99 8.61 12.85
N VAL A 319 -9.59 8.93 11.72
CA VAL A 319 -9.43 10.20 10.99
C VAL A 319 -10.82 10.79 10.76
N THR A 320 -11.05 11.99 11.28
CA THR A 320 -12.31 12.72 11.07
C THR A 320 -12.19 13.52 9.77
N VAL A 321 -13.12 13.34 8.85
CA VAL A 321 -13.14 14.02 7.54
C VAL A 321 -14.47 14.75 7.40
N ASP A 322 -14.42 15.99 6.94
CA ASP A 322 -15.61 16.76 6.58
C ASP A 322 -16.06 16.34 5.18
N VAL A 323 -17.22 15.69 5.11
CA VAL A 323 -17.82 15.23 3.85
C VAL A 323 -18.94 16.19 3.47
N SER A 324 -18.82 16.79 2.28
CA SER A 324 -19.85 17.65 1.71
C SER A 324 -20.87 16.81 0.95
N ASN A 325 -22.08 16.68 1.50
CA ASN A 325 -23.20 15.94 0.90
C ASN A 325 -24.33 16.88 0.48
N THR A 326 -25.15 16.47 -0.48
CA THR A 326 -26.39 17.20 -0.83
C THR A 326 -27.48 16.92 0.21
N CYS A 327 -28.18 17.95 0.63
CA CYS A 327 -29.20 17.87 1.68
C CYS A 327 -30.35 18.84 1.40
N ASN A 328 -31.43 18.74 2.19
CA ASN A 328 -32.57 19.66 2.14
C ASN A 328 -33.16 19.85 0.73
N CYS A 329 -33.15 18.79 -0.07
CA CYS A 329 -33.64 18.83 -1.44
C CYS A 329 -35.14 19.10 -1.48
N LYS A 330 -35.55 20.19 -2.12
CA LYS A 330 -36.95 20.57 -2.37
C LYS A 330 -37.26 20.45 -3.84
N PHE A 331 -38.29 19.67 -4.16
CA PHE A 331 -38.86 19.60 -5.50
C PHE A 331 -39.69 20.86 -5.76
N ARG A 332 -39.39 21.55 -6.86
CA ARG A 332 -40.19 22.66 -7.38
C ARG A 332 -41.06 22.13 -8.50
N TRP A 333 -42.37 22.34 -8.36
CA TRP A 333 -43.35 22.03 -9.41
C TRP A 333 -42.92 22.72 -10.71
N CYS A 334 -42.82 21.96 -11.80
CA CYS A 334 -41.99 22.15 -13.02
C CYS A 334 -40.63 21.41 -13.08
N CYS A 335 -40.52 20.26 -12.40
CA CYS A 335 -39.45 19.25 -12.58
C CYS A 335 -38.04 19.65 -12.13
N LYS A 336 -37.90 20.67 -11.26
CA LYS A 336 -36.60 21.12 -10.76
C LYS A 336 -36.39 20.76 -9.30
N VAL A 337 -35.35 19.98 -8.99
CA VAL A 337 -34.93 19.72 -7.61
C VAL A 337 -33.85 20.75 -7.23
N LYS A 338 -34.07 21.51 -6.15
CA LYS A 338 -33.06 22.39 -5.56
C LYS A 338 -32.60 21.80 -4.23
N CYS A 339 -31.30 21.57 -4.08
CA CYS A 339 -30.68 21.05 -2.85
C CYS A 339 -29.65 22.03 -2.31
N ASP A 340 -29.41 21.97 -1.00
CA ASP A 340 -28.33 22.67 -0.33
C ASP A 340 -27.09 21.75 -0.22
N LYS A 341 -25.91 22.33 0.02
CA LYS A 341 -24.70 21.57 0.38
C LYS A 341 -24.55 21.57 1.90
N CYS A 342 -24.62 20.40 2.51
CA CYS A 342 -24.37 20.22 3.93
C CYS A 342 -23.00 19.59 4.15
N VAL A 343 -22.27 20.06 5.16
CA VAL A 343 -21.01 19.45 5.61
C VAL A 343 -21.29 18.57 6.81
N THR A 344 -20.97 17.29 6.70
CA THR A 344 -21.10 16.29 7.77
C THR A 344 -19.74 15.73 8.16
N ARG A 345 -19.46 15.69 9.47
CA ARG A 345 -18.23 15.08 10.01
C ARG A 345 -18.36 13.57 10.03
N GLU A 346 -17.57 12.89 9.20
CA GLU A 346 -17.49 11.43 9.16
C GLU A 346 -16.19 10.91 9.78
N ASN A 347 -16.27 9.74 10.41
CA ASN A 347 -15.11 9.10 11.04
C ASN A 347 -14.63 7.94 10.17
N ASN A 348 -13.49 8.12 9.51
CA ASN A 348 -12.80 7.07 8.77
C ASN A 348 -11.76 6.38 9.65
N TYR A 349 -11.49 5.10 9.37
CA TYR A 349 -10.53 4.32 10.14
C TYR A 349 -9.52 3.67 9.21
N TYR A 350 -8.23 3.73 9.56
CA TYR A 350 -7.15 3.26 8.71
C TYR A 350 -6.15 2.38 9.48
N CYS A 351 -5.55 1.42 8.79
CA CYS A 351 -4.49 0.60 9.34
C CYS A 351 -3.16 1.36 9.36
N ILE A 352 -2.54 1.49 10.53
CA ILE A 352 -1.24 2.13 10.71
C ILE A 352 -0.31 1.19 11.49
N HIS A 353 1.01 1.35 11.34
CA HIS A 353 1.94 0.67 12.24
C HIS A 353 1.65 1.08 13.69
N GLY A 354 1.92 0.18 14.63
CA GLY A 354 2.08 0.61 16.02
C GLY A 354 3.19 1.66 16.10
N GLU A 355 2.98 2.72 16.88
CA GLU A 355 3.88 3.88 16.99
C GLU A 355 5.35 3.49 17.08
N THR A 356 5.69 2.54 17.96
CA THR A 356 7.03 1.97 18.09
C THR A 356 7.60 1.42 16.78
N LEU A 357 6.83 0.61 16.03
CA LEU A 357 7.29 -0.02 14.79
C LEU A 357 7.40 0.99 13.64
N HIS A 358 6.53 2.01 13.62
CA HIS A 358 6.63 3.12 12.68
C HIS A 358 7.94 3.89 12.87
N VAL A 359 8.25 4.26 14.12
CA VAL A 359 9.48 5.00 14.46
C VAL A 359 10.72 4.17 14.11
N ILE A 360 10.70 2.86 14.40
CA ILE A 360 11.80 1.95 14.02
C ILE A 360 11.98 1.90 12.50
N SER A 361 10.89 1.69 11.75
CA SER A 361 10.93 1.62 10.28
C SER A 361 11.44 2.92 9.66
N ASN A 362 11.05 4.07 10.21
CA ASN A 362 11.54 5.36 9.75
C ASN A 362 13.05 5.50 10.03
N GLY A 363 13.49 5.17 11.24
CA GLY A 363 14.90 5.22 11.62
C GLY A 363 15.80 4.30 10.78
N THR A 364 15.33 3.09 10.44
CA THR A 364 16.07 2.18 9.54
C THR A 364 16.12 2.70 8.10
N SER A 365 15.03 3.33 7.62
CA SER A 365 14.99 3.91 6.28
C SER A 365 15.95 5.09 6.14
N ILE A 366 15.98 5.98 7.14
CA ILE A 366 16.90 7.12 7.20
C ILE A 366 18.36 6.64 7.17
N ALA A 367 18.69 5.58 7.92
CA ALA A 367 20.02 4.99 7.91
C ALA A 367 20.37 4.32 6.56
N GLN A 368 19.40 3.63 5.94
CA GLN A 368 19.58 3.00 4.62
C GLN A 368 19.89 4.05 3.54
N GLU A 369 19.08 5.09 3.45
CA GLU A 369 19.23 6.16 2.48
C GLU A 369 20.57 6.90 2.66
N GLU A 370 20.92 7.23 3.90
CA GLU A 370 22.19 7.91 4.17
C GLU A 370 23.40 7.02 3.87
N CYS A 371 23.32 5.70 4.12
CA CYS A 371 24.38 4.78 3.72
C CYS A 371 24.55 4.80 2.19
N GLN A 372 23.45 4.66 1.46
CA GLN A 372 23.46 4.67 0.00
C GLN A 372 24.04 5.97 -0.56
N ASN A 373 23.74 7.12 0.07
CA ASN A 373 24.32 8.41 -0.29
C ASN A 373 25.84 8.45 -0.05
N GLN A 374 26.31 8.00 1.12
CA GLN A 374 27.75 8.02 1.47
C GLN A 374 28.58 7.04 0.64
N PHE A 375 27.95 6.04 0.02
CA PHE A 375 28.59 4.99 -0.77
C PHE A 375 28.04 4.92 -2.21
N GLU A 376 27.49 6.02 -2.73
CA GLU A 376 26.86 6.07 -4.06
C GLU A 376 27.79 5.58 -5.19
N PHE A 377 29.09 5.89 -5.08
CA PHE A 377 30.12 5.49 -6.03
C PHE A 377 30.88 4.22 -5.61
N SER A 378 30.35 3.45 -4.65
CA SER A 378 30.93 2.20 -4.17
C SER A 378 30.29 0.98 -4.84
N THR A 379 31.05 -0.10 -4.98
CA THR A 379 30.51 -1.42 -5.36
C THR A 379 29.73 -2.10 -4.24
N TRP A 380 29.80 -1.57 -3.01
CA TRP A 380 29.07 -2.08 -1.86
C TRP A 380 27.69 -1.44 -1.73
N ASN A 381 26.64 -2.27 -1.67
CA ASN A 381 25.24 -1.86 -1.79
C ASN A 381 24.53 -1.50 -0.47
N CYS A 382 25.28 -1.21 0.60
CA CYS A 382 24.73 -0.69 1.86
C CYS A 382 23.51 -1.45 2.42
N PRO A 383 23.55 -2.78 2.69
CA PRO A 383 22.36 -3.52 3.07
C PRO A 383 22.08 -3.39 4.59
N VAL A 384 21.52 -2.25 5.00
CA VAL A 384 21.36 -1.87 6.42
C VAL A 384 20.55 -2.88 7.23
N VAL A 385 19.48 -3.42 6.63
CA VAL A 385 18.63 -4.43 7.27
C VAL A 385 19.34 -5.79 7.38
N ILE A 386 20.18 -6.15 6.41
CA ILE A 386 20.88 -7.45 6.40
C ILE A 386 21.97 -7.45 7.46
N ALA A 387 22.70 -6.34 7.68
CA ALA A 387 23.75 -6.27 8.70
C ALA A 387 23.25 -6.36 10.16
N LEU A 388 21.95 -6.12 10.40
CA LEU A 388 21.32 -6.40 11.70
C LEU A 388 21.01 -7.89 11.90
N LEU A 389 20.85 -8.65 10.81
CA LEU A 389 20.48 -10.06 10.80
C LEU A 389 21.70 -10.98 10.62
N ASP A 390 22.70 -10.54 9.86
CA ASP A 390 23.97 -11.24 9.69
C ASP A 390 24.90 -10.94 10.87
N LYS A 391 24.74 -11.76 11.91
CA LYS A 391 25.48 -11.64 13.18
C LYS A 391 26.92 -12.15 13.09
N ASN A 392 27.36 -12.65 11.93
CA ASN A 392 28.71 -13.17 11.73
C ASN A 392 29.61 -12.23 10.92
N ASP A 393 29.07 -11.14 10.35
CA ASP A 393 29.89 -10.19 9.58
C ASP A 393 30.66 -9.23 10.52
N SER A 394 31.98 -9.37 10.53
CA SER A 394 32.91 -8.55 11.31
C SER A 394 33.67 -7.53 10.47
N LYS A 395 33.20 -7.25 9.25
CA LYS A 395 33.84 -6.28 8.36
C LYS A 395 33.65 -4.83 8.82
N ARG A 396 34.48 -3.96 8.27
CA ARG A 396 34.47 -2.52 8.51
C ARG A 396 33.14 -1.89 8.07
N GLU A 397 32.62 -2.34 6.94
CA GLU A 397 31.34 -1.96 6.35
C GLU A 397 30.20 -2.30 7.30
N ALA A 398 30.19 -3.51 7.87
CA ALA A 398 29.21 -3.91 8.87
C ALA A 398 29.26 -3.02 10.12
N SER A 399 30.45 -2.61 10.56
CA SER A 399 30.62 -1.70 11.70
C SER A 399 30.02 -0.31 11.45
N PHE A 400 30.19 0.23 10.25
CA PHE A 400 29.57 1.50 9.86
C PHE A 400 28.04 1.39 9.82
N VAL A 401 27.51 0.34 9.19
CA VAL A 401 26.06 0.10 9.15
C VAL A 401 25.47 0.00 10.55
N GLN A 402 26.13 -0.71 11.47
CA GLN A 402 25.67 -0.85 12.85
C GLN A 402 25.60 0.51 13.55
N ALA A 403 26.66 1.33 13.43
CA ALA A 403 26.68 2.67 14.00
C ALA A 403 25.61 3.59 13.36
N LEU A 404 25.50 3.59 12.03
CA LEU A 404 24.53 4.41 11.30
C LEU A 404 23.08 4.01 11.60
N THR A 405 22.80 2.71 11.73
CA THR A 405 21.48 2.22 12.14
C THR A 405 21.12 2.70 13.54
N ALA A 406 22.05 2.57 14.50
CA ALA A 406 21.81 3.03 15.86
C ALA A 406 21.56 4.55 15.91
N ALA A 407 22.34 5.31 15.13
CA ALA A 407 22.13 6.74 14.96
C ALA A 407 20.76 7.05 14.34
N GLY A 408 20.38 6.36 13.26
CA GLY A 408 19.10 6.55 12.55
C GLY A 408 17.89 6.26 13.42
N LEU A 409 17.95 5.17 14.18
CA LEU A 409 16.92 4.82 15.17
C LEU A 409 16.81 5.89 16.26
N MET A 410 17.92 6.32 16.87
CA MET A 410 17.90 7.36 17.89
C MET A 410 17.42 8.71 17.35
N TYR A 411 17.86 9.09 16.14
CA TYR A 411 17.41 10.30 15.46
C TYR A 411 15.90 10.29 15.24
N ALA A 412 15.36 9.20 14.67
CA ALA A 412 13.93 9.06 14.42
C ALA A 412 13.09 9.09 15.70
N VAL A 413 13.53 8.39 16.76
CA VAL A 413 12.85 8.42 18.06
C VAL A 413 12.86 9.82 18.65
N THR A 414 14.03 10.48 18.65
CA THR A 414 14.18 11.82 19.22
C THR A 414 13.30 12.84 18.51
N LYS A 415 13.31 12.84 17.16
CA LYS A 415 12.45 13.74 16.36
C LYS A 415 10.97 13.40 16.52
N TYR A 416 10.61 12.12 16.67
CA TYR A 416 9.24 11.71 16.96
C TYR A 416 8.75 12.31 18.28
N CYS A 417 9.52 12.16 19.36
CA CYS A 417 9.16 12.68 20.68
C CYS A 417 8.96 14.20 20.73
N ARG A 418 9.53 14.96 19.79
CA ARG A 418 9.37 16.43 19.77
C ARG A 418 7.95 16.88 19.40
N SER A 419 7.18 16.03 18.71
CA SER A 419 5.82 16.38 18.29
C SER A 419 4.80 16.26 19.44
N GLU A 420 3.82 17.16 19.50
CA GLU A 420 2.94 17.35 20.66
C GLU A 420 1.86 16.25 20.84
N ASP A 421 1.66 15.38 19.86
CA ASP A 421 0.55 14.40 19.80
C ASP A 421 1.02 12.93 19.93
N GLN A 422 1.98 12.65 20.81
CA GLN A 422 2.68 11.36 20.85
C GLN A 422 2.42 10.54 22.11
N THR A 423 2.10 9.25 21.92
CA THR A 423 1.84 8.30 23.04
C THR A 423 3.10 7.53 23.48
N LEU A 424 4.13 7.48 22.62
CA LEU A 424 5.39 6.77 22.92
C LEU A 424 6.29 7.53 23.91
N CYS A 425 6.33 8.86 23.81
CA CYS A 425 7.21 9.75 24.55
C CYS A 425 6.76 11.21 24.41
N THR A 426 7.27 12.07 25.28
CA THR A 426 7.06 13.53 25.23
C THR A 426 8.34 14.27 24.87
N CYS A 427 8.20 15.50 24.40
CA CYS A 427 9.33 16.37 24.10
C CYS A 427 10.04 16.78 25.42
N ASP A 428 11.29 17.23 25.31
CA ASP A 428 12.03 17.70 26.48
C ASP A 428 11.65 19.16 26.81
N HIS A 429 11.10 19.37 28.01
CA HIS A 429 10.75 20.67 28.56
C HIS A 429 11.79 21.21 29.55
N THR A 430 12.88 20.46 29.81
CA THR A 430 13.84 20.82 30.85
C THR A 430 14.77 21.95 30.40
N LYS A 431 14.88 22.99 31.22
CA LYS A 431 15.77 24.15 30.99
C LYS A 431 17.25 23.87 31.33
N ARG A 432 17.56 22.69 31.90
CA ARG A 432 18.88 22.31 32.45
C ARG A 432 19.00 20.79 32.52
N ASP A 433 19.50 20.15 31.48
CA ASP A 433 20.00 18.78 31.61
C ASP A 433 21.48 18.84 32.08
N ARG A 434 21.75 18.30 33.28
CA ARG A 434 23.09 18.23 33.88
C ARG A 434 23.98 17.16 33.23
N THR A 435 23.43 16.31 32.36
CA THR A 435 24.16 15.18 31.75
C THR A 435 25.04 15.58 30.57
N LEU A 436 24.84 16.76 29.99
CA LEU A 436 25.74 17.37 29.02
C LEU A 436 26.48 18.53 29.68
N THR A 437 27.78 18.60 29.47
CA THR A 437 28.70 19.68 29.86
C THR A 437 28.39 21.03 29.18
N MET A 438 27.12 21.43 29.08
CA MET A 438 26.67 22.69 28.48
C MET A 438 26.91 23.93 29.35
N ARG A 439 27.42 23.79 30.59
CA ARG A 439 27.86 24.96 31.39
C ARG A 439 29.06 25.71 30.77
N LYS A 440 29.74 25.15 29.76
CA LYS A 440 31.00 25.69 29.22
C LYS A 440 30.94 26.23 27.79
N TYR A 441 29.82 26.10 27.08
CA TYR A 441 29.74 26.37 25.63
C TYR A 441 28.94 27.62 25.23
N ILE A 442 28.23 28.24 26.16
CA ILE A 442 27.53 29.51 25.93
C ILE A 442 28.08 30.48 26.97
N SER A 443 28.77 31.53 26.52
CA SER A 443 29.33 32.54 27.43
C SER A 443 28.22 33.15 28.29
N ILE A 444 28.55 33.58 29.51
CA ILE A 444 27.56 34.23 30.43
C ILE A 444 26.89 35.44 29.75
N ARG A 445 27.56 36.07 28.78
CA ARG A 445 27.05 37.20 27.99
C ARG A 445 25.98 36.80 26.97
N GLU A 446 26.06 35.60 26.38
CA GLU A 446 25.10 35.07 25.39
C GLU A 446 23.80 34.52 26.01
N GLN A 447 23.77 34.27 27.32
CA GLN A 447 22.57 33.81 28.03
C GLN A 447 21.54 34.93 28.28
N SER A 448 21.94 36.19 28.07
CA SER A 448 21.10 37.38 28.25
C SER A 448 20.00 37.41 27.18
N GLY A 449 18.72 37.31 27.57
CA GLY A 449 17.58 37.39 26.65
C GLY A 449 17.14 36.07 25.99
N MET A 450 17.72 34.92 26.35
CA MET A 450 17.27 33.61 25.86
C MET A 450 16.01 33.12 26.60
N VAL A 451 14.99 32.71 25.84
CA VAL A 451 13.79 32.03 26.30
C VAL A 451 13.74 30.65 25.67
N TRP A 452 13.66 29.59 26.49
CA TRP A 452 13.53 28.24 25.96
C TRP A 452 12.14 28.04 25.34
N GLY A 453 12.11 27.56 24.10
CA GLY A 453 10.89 27.19 23.40
C GLY A 453 10.24 25.95 24.02
N ARG A 454 8.98 25.69 23.63
CA ARG A 454 8.13 24.71 24.33
C ARG A 454 8.59 23.25 24.22
N CYS A 455 9.20 22.83 23.10
CA CYS A 455 9.57 21.44 22.86
C CYS A 455 10.96 21.25 22.26
N SER A 456 11.90 20.73 23.05
CA SER A 456 13.22 20.31 22.58
C SER A 456 13.29 18.81 22.27
N ASP A 457 14.32 18.40 21.53
CA ASP A 457 14.62 17.00 21.22
C ASP A 457 14.94 16.20 22.50
N ASN A 458 14.19 15.12 22.77
CA ASN A 458 14.35 14.29 23.97
C ASN A 458 15.44 13.22 23.79
N LEU A 459 16.70 13.65 23.85
CA LEU A 459 17.87 12.79 23.64
C LEU A 459 17.99 11.65 24.65
N LYS A 460 17.61 11.89 25.91
CA LYS A 460 17.68 10.88 26.98
C LYS A 460 16.74 9.72 26.69
N PHE A 461 15.49 10.02 26.30
CA PHE A 461 14.55 9.00 25.88
C PHE A 461 15.02 8.29 24.61
N GLY A 462 15.42 9.06 23.58
CA GLY A 462 15.92 8.51 22.32
C GLY A 462 17.05 7.50 22.50
N MET A 463 18.07 7.87 23.30
CA MET A 463 19.20 6.99 23.61
C MET A 463 18.73 5.73 24.37
N THR A 464 17.99 5.90 25.47
CA THR A 464 17.55 4.78 26.33
C THR A 464 16.66 3.81 25.57
N PHE A 465 15.75 4.32 24.74
CA PHE A 465 14.86 3.52 23.92
C PHE A 465 15.63 2.71 22.89
N THR A 466 16.50 3.36 22.12
CA THR A 466 17.26 2.71 21.04
C THR A 466 18.26 1.70 21.59
N GLU A 467 18.96 2.02 22.68
CA GLU A 467 19.89 1.09 23.33
C GLU A 467 19.15 -0.16 23.85
N ARG A 468 17.99 0.00 24.51
CA ARG A 468 17.16 -1.14 24.95
C ARG A 468 16.64 -1.98 23.78
N LEU A 469 16.25 -1.34 22.69
CA LEU A 469 15.76 -2.02 21.49
C LEU A 469 16.88 -2.88 20.87
N LEU A 470 18.05 -2.27 20.62
CA LEU A 470 19.18 -2.96 19.98
C LEU A 470 19.71 -4.09 20.87
N ASN A 471 19.82 -3.89 22.18
CA ASN A 471 20.22 -4.94 23.12
C ASN A 471 19.21 -6.12 23.15
N LYS A 472 17.92 -5.88 22.94
CA LYS A 472 16.92 -6.96 22.82
C LYS A 472 17.04 -7.73 21.49
N LEU A 473 17.42 -7.05 20.41
CA LEU A 473 17.60 -7.68 19.10
C LEU A 473 18.91 -8.49 19.03
N ASP A 474 19.90 -8.11 19.84
CA ASP A 474 21.21 -8.76 19.91
C ASP A 474 21.56 -9.25 21.33
N PRO A 475 20.93 -10.33 21.81
CA PRO A 475 21.18 -10.88 23.14
C PRO A 475 22.51 -11.65 23.27
N GLY A 476 23.31 -11.75 22.19
CA GLY A 476 24.55 -12.54 22.17
C GLY A 476 25.59 -12.05 23.19
N ASN A 477 26.42 -12.95 23.68
CA ASN A 477 27.50 -12.62 24.63
C ASN A 477 28.90 -12.97 24.11
N ASP A 478 29.02 -13.11 22.80
CA ASP A 478 30.29 -13.37 22.11
C ASP A 478 31.02 -12.07 21.72
N ALA A 479 32.21 -12.23 21.12
CA ALA A 479 33.04 -11.15 20.62
C ALA A 479 32.30 -10.26 19.60
N ASN A 480 31.55 -10.87 18.69
CA ASN A 480 30.81 -10.16 17.64
C ASN A 480 29.69 -9.31 18.25
N ALA A 481 28.99 -9.82 19.26
CA ALA A 481 27.97 -9.08 20.00
C ALA A 481 28.57 -7.93 20.83
N ALA A 482 29.77 -8.11 21.40
CA ALA A 482 30.49 -7.04 22.08
C ALA A 482 30.89 -5.91 21.11
N MET A 483 31.40 -6.26 19.93
CA MET A 483 31.72 -5.33 18.84
C MET A 483 30.47 -4.60 18.33
N ARG A 484 29.37 -5.31 18.06
CA ARG A 484 28.10 -4.68 17.65
C ARG A 484 27.59 -3.68 18.67
N ARG A 485 27.57 -4.05 19.95
CA ARG A 485 27.20 -3.13 21.05
C ARG A 485 28.10 -1.91 21.12
N HIS A 486 29.40 -2.07 20.86
CA HIS A 486 30.32 -0.95 20.77
C HIS A 486 29.95 -0.02 19.61
N ASN A 487 29.76 -0.55 18.40
CA ASN A 487 29.40 0.21 17.21
C ASN A 487 28.05 0.92 17.37
N TYR A 488 27.06 0.26 17.98
CA TYR A 488 25.79 0.89 18.34
C TYR A 488 26.01 2.11 19.26
N LYS A 489 26.86 1.99 20.29
CA LYS A 489 27.19 3.12 21.17
C LYS A 489 27.88 4.26 20.44
N VAL A 490 28.77 3.97 19.49
CA VAL A 490 29.38 5.00 18.63
C VAL A 490 28.30 5.78 17.89
N GLY A 491 27.36 5.08 17.26
CA GLY A 491 26.20 5.69 16.59
C GLY A 491 25.34 6.56 17.50
N LEU A 492 24.96 6.04 18.67
CA LEU A 492 24.17 6.79 19.66
C LEU A 492 24.90 8.05 20.13
N ARG A 493 26.22 7.98 20.36
CA ARG A 493 27.03 9.12 20.78
C ARG A 493 27.19 10.17 19.68
N ALA A 494 27.29 9.76 18.41
CA ALA A 494 27.30 10.70 17.29
C ALA A 494 26.04 11.59 17.28
N VAL A 495 24.86 11.02 17.54
CA VAL A 495 23.61 11.80 17.66
C VAL A 495 23.60 12.71 18.89
N LEU A 496 24.18 12.28 20.00
CA LEU A 496 24.29 13.11 21.21
C LEU A 496 25.23 14.31 21.01
N TRP A 497 26.38 14.12 20.37
CA TRP A 497 27.35 15.18 20.12
C TRP A 497 26.94 16.15 19.03
N SER A 498 26.04 15.74 18.13
CA SER A 498 25.49 16.61 17.11
C SER A 498 24.37 17.53 17.63
N ALA A 499 23.99 17.40 18.91
CA ALA A 499 22.98 18.25 19.52
C ALA A 499 23.50 19.68 19.75
N LYS A 500 22.80 20.65 19.16
CA LYS A 500 23.07 22.08 19.27
C LYS A 500 21.84 22.85 19.78
N VAL A 501 22.06 24.12 20.15
CA VAL A 501 20.98 25.03 20.53
C VAL A 501 20.68 25.93 19.34
N ASP A 502 19.52 25.74 18.74
CA ASP A 502 19.03 26.58 17.64
C ASP A 502 18.09 27.64 18.20
N CYS A 503 18.34 28.91 17.86
CA CYS A 503 17.56 30.05 18.35
C CYS A 503 16.94 30.82 17.19
N VAL A 504 15.70 31.27 17.37
CA VAL A 504 14.99 32.19 16.46
C VAL A 504 14.76 33.51 17.18
N CYS A 505 14.89 34.61 16.43
CA CYS A 505 14.70 35.96 16.94
C CYS A 505 13.34 36.50 16.45
N PRO A 506 12.32 36.56 17.32
CA PRO A 506 10.96 36.93 16.93
C PRO A 506 10.75 38.45 16.70
N GLY A 507 11.79 39.27 16.86
CA GLY A 507 11.69 40.71 16.63
C GLY A 507 11.52 41.08 15.16
N ILE A 508 11.09 42.32 14.90
CA ILE A 508 10.99 42.90 13.55
C ILE A 508 12.38 42.82 12.88
N ASN A 509 12.43 42.38 11.61
CA ASN A 509 13.64 42.12 10.83
C ASN A 509 14.59 41.05 11.44
N ASN A 510 14.06 39.99 12.07
CA ASN A 510 14.85 38.98 12.80
C ASN A 510 15.72 39.57 13.91
N SER A 511 15.33 40.74 14.47
CA SER A 511 16.07 41.37 15.55
C SER A 511 15.98 40.56 16.84
N CYS A 512 17.13 40.33 17.45
CA CYS A 512 17.27 39.60 18.71
C CYS A 512 17.40 40.55 19.93
N ALA A 513 17.05 41.83 19.77
CA ALA A 513 17.34 42.87 20.75
C ALA A 513 16.62 42.69 22.10
N THR A 514 15.43 42.07 22.10
CA THR A 514 14.61 41.88 23.31
C THR A 514 14.60 40.43 23.79
N MET A 515 14.49 39.45 22.89
CA MET A 515 14.50 38.05 23.25
C MET A 515 14.89 37.13 22.08
N ARG A 516 15.40 35.94 22.40
CA ARG A 516 15.66 34.84 21.47
C ARG A 516 14.93 33.60 21.96
N VAL A 517 14.14 32.94 21.12
CA VAL A 517 13.49 31.67 21.48
C VAL A 517 14.36 30.52 21.01
N CYS A 518 14.78 29.65 21.92
CA CYS A 518 15.79 28.63 21.65
C CYS A 518 15.28 27.21 21.94
N TRP A 519 15.72 26.25 21.13
CA TRP A 519 15.43 24.83 21.30
C TRP A 519 16.71 24.02 21.20
N LYS A 520 16.79 22.93 21.96
CA LYS A 520 17.85 21.94 21.78
C LYS A 520 17.43 20.97 20.68
N GLN A 521 18.23 20.87 19.63
CA GLN A 521 17.95 20.01 18.47
C GLN A 521 19.19 19.26 18.04
N VAL A 522 19.02 18.02 17.57
CA VAL A 522 20.08 17.31 16.84
C VAL A 522 20.23 17.91 15.45
N SER A 523 21.48 18.01 14.99
CA SER A 523 21.85 18.31 13.59
C SER A 523 21.14 17.41 12.59
N THR A 524 21.21 17.78 11.31
CA THR A 524 20.66 16.97 10.21
C THR A 524 21.27 15.56 10.21
N PHE A 525 20.51 14.56 9.76
CA PHE A 525 21.02 13.20 9.73
C PHE A 525 22.22 13.05 8.79
N ARG A 526 22.29 13.86 7.73
CA ARG A 526 23.44 13.95 6.83
C ARG A 526 24.72 14.39 7.54
N GLU A 527 24.66 15.44 8.38
CA GLU A 527 25.82 15.86 9.19
C GLU A 527 26.30 14.73 10.12
N ILE A 528 25.36 14.00 10.73
CA ILE A 528 25.68 12.84 11.58
C ILE A 528 26.30 11.70 10.75
N GLY A 529 25.76 11.44 9.56
CA GLY A 529 26.26 10.46 8.59
C GLY A 529 27.69 10.77 8.14
N THR A 530 27.98 12.02 7.78
CA THR A 530 29.33 12.48 7.42
C THR A 530 30.30 12.30 8.59
N PHE A 531 29.91 12.67 9.81
CA PHE A 531 30.75 12.44 10.99
C PHE A 531 31.04 10.94 11.23
N LEU A 532 30.03 10.08 11.07
CA LEU A 532 30.22 8.63 11.15
C LEU A 532 31.09 8.08 10.02
N LYS A 533 31.02 8.68 8.82
CA LYS A 533 31.85 8.31 7.67
C LYS A 533 33.31 8.63 7.92
N GLU A 534 33.62 9.76 8.54
CA GLU A 534 34.98 10.08 9.00
C GLU A 534 35.50 9.04 10.01
N LEU A 535 34.66 8.61 10.96
CA LEU A 535 35.03 7.55 11.91
C LEU A 535 35.23 6.20 11.20
N TYR A 536 34.42 5.89 10.20
CA TYR A 536 34.62 4.73 9.34
C TYR A 536 35.97 4.81 8.64
N GLU A 537 36.38 5.98 8.11
CA GLU A 537 37.70 6.19 7.48
C GLU A 537 38.90 5.86 8.36
N HIS A 538 38.74 5.91 9.68
CA HIS A 538 39.79 5.64 10.66
C HIS A 538 39.52 4.38 11.52
N ALA A 539 38.61 3.51 11.07
CA ALA A 539 38.24 2.30 11.80
C ALA A 539 39.43 1.36 12.02
N GLN A 540 39.58 0.86 13.25
CA GLN A 540 40.71 0.03 13.68
C GLN A 540 40.30 -1.43 13.90
N TYR A 541 41.24 -2.35 13.69
CA TYR A 541 41.06 -3.76 14.06
C TYR A 541 41.15 -3.95 15.58
N VAL A 542 40.27 -4.79 16.12
CA VAL A 542 40.18 -5.08 17.55
C VAL A 542 40.15 -6.58 17.83
N LYS A 543 40.80 -7.00 18.92
CA LYS A 543 40.75 -8.36 19.49
C LYS A 543 39.86 -8.41 20.71
N TYR A 544 39.13 -9.50 20.90
CA TYR A 544 38.30 -9.72 22.09
C TYR A 544 39.03 -10.60 23.10
N TRP A 545 39.27 -10.09 24.30
CA TRP A 545 39.94 -10.81 25.39
C TRP A 545 39.43 -10.33 26.76
N ASN A 546 39.25 -11.26 27.71
CA ASN A 546 38.68 -10.98 29.04
C ASN A 546 37.36 -10.16 29.03
N LYS A 547 36.45 -10.52 28.13
CA LYS A 547 35.15 -9.84 27.96
C LYS A 547 35.26 -8.36 27.54
N GLN A 548 36.42 -7.93 27.01
CA GLN A 548 36.68 -6.57 26.55
C GLN A 548 37.30 -6.57 25.15
N LEU A 549 37.16 -5.45 24.44
CA LEU A 549 37.79 -5.21 23.14
C LEU A 549 39.13 -4.50 23.33
N TRP A 550 40.15 -4.94 22.60
CA TRP A 550 41.55 -4.51 22.66
C TRP A 550 42.04 -4.12 21.27
N PHE A 551 42.85 -3.07 21.13
CA PHE A 551 43.49 -2.76 19.85
C PHE A 551 44.65 -3.73 19.58
N GLU A 552 44.80 -4.15 18.32
CA GLU A 552 45.98 -4.88 17.87
C GLU A 552 47.06 -3.89 17.40
N TYR A 553 48.18 -3.83 18.14
CA TYR A 553 49.28 -2.91 17.84
C TYR A 553 50.32 -3.61 16.95
N TYR A 554 50.47 -3.16 15.71
CA TYR A 554 51.62 -3.56 14.87
C TYR A 554 52.79 -2.62 15.14
N GLY A 555 53.87 -3.15 15.71
CA GLY A 555 55.07 -2.39 16.06
C GLY A 555 55.80 -1.86 14.83
N GLY A 556 55.80 -0.54 14.65
CA GLY A 556 56.56 0.19 13.64
C GLY A 556 56.47 1.69 13.93
N THR A 557 57.46 2.46 13.48
CA THR A 557 57.80 3.87 13.79
C THR A 557 56.70 4.95 13.68
N ARG A 558 55.43 4.58 13.45
CA ARG A 558 54.23 5.43 13.56
C ARG A 558 53.81 5.74 15.01
N GLU A 559 54.73 5.70 15.96
CA GLU A 559 54.43 5.76 17.40
C GLU A 559 53.88 7.13 17.86
N LEU A 560 54.13 8.23 17.12
CA LEU A 560 53.63 9.56 17.47
C LEU A 560 52.26 9.90 16.84
N VAL A 561 51.96 9.41 15.64
CA VAL A 561 50.70 9.67 14.93
C VAL A 561 49.55 8.87 15.58
N LEU A 562 49.82 7.60 15.93
CA LEU A 562 48.89 6.72 16.65
C LEU A 562 48.47 7.29 18.02
N ARG A 563 49.34 8.05 18.72
CA ARG A 563 49.02 8.66 20.02
C ARG A 563 47.92 9.72 19.95
N LYS A 564 47.79 10.43 18.82
CA LYS A 564 46.72 11.44 18.61
C LYS A 564 45.38 10.78 18.27
N GLU A 565 45.37 9.75 17.41
CA GLU A 565 44.15 9.03 17.02
C GLU A 565 43.59 8.14 18.13
N LEU A 566 44.45 7.48 18.92
CA LEU A 566 44.03 6.66 20.05
C LEU A 566 43.42 7.48 21.19
N ALA A 567 43.95 8.69 21.44
CA ALA A 567 43.34 9.63 22.39
C ALA A 567 41.94 10.10 21.92
N TYR A 568 41.73 10.23 20.62
CA TYR A 568 40.44 10.55 20.01
C TYR A 568 39.42 9.43 20.25
N LEU A 569 39.78 8.17 19.95
CA LEU A 569 38.91 7.00 20.15
C LEU A 569 38.57 6.70 21.62
N GLN A 570 39.49 7.00 22.54
CA GLN A 570 39.31 6.83 23.97
C GLN A 570 38.36 7.88 24.58
N ILE A 571 38.28 9.08 23.99
CA ILE A 571 37.24 10.08 24.29
C ILE A 571 35.87 9.60 23.80
N LEU A 572 35.83 8.84 22.69
CA LEU A 572 34.58 8.49 22.03
C LEU A 572 33.83 7.32 22.69
N THR A 573 34.45 6.40 23.43
CA THR A 573 33.77 5.11 23.73
C THR A 573 33.81 4.59 25.17
N ASP A 574 34.64 5.12 26.07
CA ASP A 574 34.85 4.66 27.48
C ASP A 574 35.03 3.13 27.68
N SER A 575 35.07 2.33 26.59
CA SER A 575 34.87 0.88 26.60
C SER A 575 36.03 0.12 25.96
N ILE A 576 37.04 0.82 25.42
CA ILE A 576 38.24 0.21 24.86
C ILE A 576 39.41 0.48 25.80
N TYR A 577 39.98 -0.60 26.33
CA TYR A 577 41.15 -0.55 27.20
C TYR A 577 42.42 -0.57 26.34
N VAL A 578 43.29 0.43 26.53
CA VAL A 578 44.62 0.49 25.91
C VAL A 578 45.63 -0.04 26.94
N PRO A 579 46.44 -1.07 26.62
CA PRO A 579 47.44 -1.58 27.56
C PRO A 579 48.42 -0.47 27.99
N PRO A 580 48.75 -0.34 29.28
CA PRO A 580 49.81 0.57 29.71
C PRO A 580 51.17 -0.01 29.30
N ILE A 581 51.74 0.46 28.18
CA ILE A 581 53.11 0.08 27.77
C ILE A 581 54.17 0.76 28.67
N TYR A 582 53.77 1.65 29.57
CA TYR A 582 54.70 2.31 30.49
C TYR A 582 54.98 1.45 31.72
N LYS A 583 56.12 0.75 31.75
CA LYS A 583 56.71 0.15 32.97
C LYS A 583 57.01 1.17 34.08
N ASN A 584 56.90 2.48 33.80
CA ASN A 584 57.23 3.56 34.73
C ASN A 584 55.97 4.37 35.14
N LYS A 585 55.63 4.34 36.45
CA LYS A 585 54.47 5.02 37.06
C LYS A 585 54.44 6.53 36.78
N ALA A 586 55.59 7.20 36.60
CA ALA A 586 55.64 8.62 36.29
C ALA A 586 55.08 8.91 34.88
N LYS A 587 55.44 8.09 33.88
CA LYS A 587 54.98 8.25 32.49
C LYS A 587 53.49 7.93 32.33
N LEU A 588 52.95 6.98 33.12
CA LEU A 588 51.51 6.70 33.17
C LEU A 588 50.72 7.90 33.71
N LYS A 589 51.24 8.58 34.74
CA LYS A 589 50.63 9.79 35.31
C LYS A 589 50.67 10.96 34.33
N THR A 590 51.76 11.11 33.58
CA THR A 590 51.87 12.09 32.48
C THR A 590 50.87 11.81 31.36
N TYR A 591 50.69 10.55 30.95
CA TYR A 591 49.69 10.16 29.95
C TYR A 591 48.25 10.44 30.41
N GLN A 592 47.90 10.08 31.66
CA GLN A 592 46.60 10.39 32.25
C GLN A 592 46.32 11.90 32.34
N ASN A 593 47.36 12.68 32.65
CA ASN A 593 47.29 14.14 32.64
C ASN A 593 47.17 14.71 31.22
N LEU A 594 47.83 14.11 30.23
CA LEU A 594 47.73 14.49 28.82
C LEU A 594 46.31 14.21 28.26
N VAL A 595 45.70 13.07 28.61
CA VAL A 595 44.30 12.75 28.26
C VAL A 595 43.32 13.71 28.94
N LYS A 596 43.58 14.08 30.22
CA LYS A 596 42.82 15.14 30.90
C LYS A 596 43.00 16.51 30.23
N MET A 597 44.20 16.84 29.77
CA MET A 597 44.52 18.11 29.09
C MET A 597 43.96 18.15 27.67
N LEU A 598 44.00 17.08 26.89
CA LEU A 598 43.40 17.00 25.55
C LEU A 598 41.86 17.04 25.61
N ARG A 599 41.27 16.48 26.68
CA ARG A 599 39.85 16.74 27.03
C ARG A 599 39.57 18.21 27.31
N ILE A 600 40.55 19.03 27.67
CA ILE A 600 40.42 20.46 27.92
C ILE A 600 40.70 21.28 26.64
N VAL A 601 41.71 20.91 25.84
CA VAL A 601 42.12 21.63 24.61
C VAL A 601 41.07 21.53 23.50
N LYS A 602 40.37 20.38 23.35
CA LYS A 602 39.25 20.27 22.39
C LYS A 602 37.99 21.05 22.84
N LEU A 603 37.91 21.49 24.10
CA LEU A 603 36.83 22.37 24.60
C LEU A 603 37.05 23.84 24.23
N THR A 604 38.26 24.22 23.77
CA THR A 604 38.61 25.61 23.43
C THR A 604 38.72 25.88 21.94
N ASP A 605 38.77 24.85 21.09
CA ASP A 605 39.18 24.94 19.69
C ASP A 605 38.01 24.89 18.69
N GLN A 606 36.89 25.54 19.00
CA GLN A 606 35.76 25.62 18.06
C GLN A 606 35.39 27.01 17.56
N GLN A 607 36.09 28.11 17.91
CA GLN A 607 35.69 29.39 17.32
C GLN A 607 36.65 30.57 17.44
N TRP A 608 37.96 30.40 17.28
CA TRP A 608 38.82 31.59 17.17
C TRP A 608 39.93 31.31 16.19
N LEU A 609 39.82 31.84 14.97
CA LEU A 609 40.99 32.38 14.24
C LEU A 609 40.65 33.17 12.97
N TYR A 610 39.43 33.18 12.44
CA TYR A 610 39.10 33.99 11.25
C TYR A 610 37.68 34.56 11.27
N ASP A 611 37.55 35.83 10.86
CA ASP A 611 36.28 36.48 10.57
C ASP A 611 35.69 35.91 9.25
N PRO A 612 34.47 35.34 9.25
CA PRO A 612 33.90 34.68 8.09
C PRO A 612 33.45 35.63 6.96
N PHE A 613 33.48 36.95 7.15
CA PHE A 613 33.18 37.92 6.10
C PHE A 613 34.41 38.51 5.41
N THR A 614 35.58 38.49 6.07
CA THR A 614 36.78 39.20 5.59
C THR A 614 38.02 38.31 5.44
N GLY A 615 38.02 37.10 6.02
CA GLY A 615 39.12 36.15 5.85
C GLY A 615 40.45 36.56 6.51
N GLN A 616 40.45 37.58 7.39
CA GLN A 616 41.64 37.98 8.15
C GLN A 616 41.64 37.44 9.58
N PRO A 617 42.82 37.18 10.17
CA PRO A 617 42.92 36.76 11.57
C PRO A 617 42.66 37.95 12.51
N MET A 618 41.75 37.77 13.47
CA MET A 618 41.49 38.78 14.51
C MET A 618 42.70 38.89 15.46
N ALA A 619 43.45 39.98 15.35
CA ALA A 619 44.53 40.30 16.29
C ALA A 619 43.95 40.61 17.68
N SER A 620 44.20 39.71 18.65
CA SER A 620 43.91 39.96 20.07
C SER A 620 45.21 40.26 20.82
N ASN A 621 45.26 41.46 21.42
CA ASN A 621 46.37 42.07 22.18
C ASN A 621 46.78 41.36 23.49
N ASN A 622 46.51 40.06 23.65
CA ASN A 622 46.73 39.36 24.91
C ASN A 622 48.00 38.49 24.87
N THR A 623 49.14 39.14 25.08
CA THR A 623 50.51 38.57 25.10
C THR A 623 50.70 37.42 26.11
N ARG A 624 49.79 37.22 27.07
CA ARG A 624 49.81 36.06 27.99
C ARG A 624 49.38 34.73 27.35
N ASN A 625 48.43 34.75 26.41
CA ASN A 625 47.92 33.51 25.80
C ASN A 625 48.82 33.02 24.66
N ALA A 626 49.45 33.94 23.93
CA ALA A 626 50.48 33.59 22.95
C ALA A 626 51.64 32.86 23.63
N ASN A 627 52.18 33.42 24.72
CA ASN A 627 53.27 32.80 25.49
C ASN A 627 52.91 31.43 26.09
N PHE A 628 51.64 31.16 26.40
CA PHE A 628 51.20 29.85 26.88
C PHE A 628 51.20 28.80 25.75
N LEU A 629 50.75 29.17 24.55
CA LEU A 629 50.78 28.30 23.37
C LEU A 629 52.20 28.06 22.85
N THR A 630 53.08 29.08 22.87
CA THR A 630 54.49 28.93 22.48
C THR A 630 55.25 28.03 23.46
N ARG A 631 54.97 28.14 24.77
CA ARG A 631 55.54 27.23 25.79
C ARG A 631 54.98 25.81 25.69
N LEU A 632 53.73 25.64 25.25
CA LEU A 632 53.16 24.33 24.96
C LEU A 632 53.83 23.69 23.74
N GLN A 633 54.08 24.45 22.67
CA GLN A 633 54.81 23.96 21.49
C GLN A 633 56.27 23.61 21.82
N ALA A 634 56.96 24.40 22.65
CA ALA A 634 58.34 24.14 23.08
C ALA A 634 58.49 22.97 24.07
N SER A 635 57.40 22.50 24.68
CA SER A 635 57.39 21.29 25.53
C SER A 635 56.94 20.03 24.78
N ILE A 636 56.53 20.19 23.50
CA ILE A 636 56.03 19.14 22.62
C ILE A 636 57.08 18.74 21.55
N PHE A 637 58.00 19.65 21.20
CA PHE A 637 59.30 19.30 20.61
C PHE A 637 60.27 18.87 21.71
#